data_AF-A0A4Y2RER2-F1
#
_entry.id   AF-A0A4Y2RER2-F1
#
_cell.length_a   1.000
_cell.length_b   1.000
_cell.length_c   1.000
_cell.angle_alpha   90.00
_cell.angle_beta   90.00
_cell.angle_gamma   90.00
#
_symmetry.space_group_name_H-M   'P 1'
#
loop_
_entity.id
_entity.type
_entity.pdbx_description
1 polymer ?
#
loop_
_entity_poly.entity_id
_entity_poly.type
_entity_poly.pdbx_seq_one_letter_code
_entity_poly.pdbx_strand_id
1 'polypeptide(L)'
;MMKKGGFHLRKWISNEPSIFREVFIDSQEKEFVHLDDGDCKVLGLVRISETFAWSDSKITLAWLKSKPRRWQPFVANRVAQIQELTHNVHWNFVSGLENPADCGTRGILPTKLEQCDLWFNGSDSLKSSTFPNEEFEENPQLQEDMSAEAKRTSKVIMLNVVDENFKVEVFQKFSSWNKLKRIVAYCLRFVKNCSLATCQRKRSFLTTAELNEAEKCIVKFIQRDHFSMEVSYLSARKQLPSNNKIIPLTPFYDDSGIIRVGGRLKNSMLTESQKHPILLPKTDHVVNLIITDYHLKLLHAGPQLIQAALREKFWILSARDAVRRVVRKCIPCFRNRPKLAEQIMGELPKSRVCPSSVFHRTGLDFAGPFLIRSSKGRGSRNTKCYICVFVCFATKAVHLEVVSDLTSRAFIACLKRFVARRGRPSEIFCDRGTNFYGASRDLRKEFSQLMKDKSIYQFLTTENINWRFNSPASPHFGGLWESVVKSFKFHLKGVIGTASVTFEELATITSQIEACLNSRPLSGISNDPNDLSALTPGHFLIGKPLTAIPQVPIPDDLHLCDRWRMIQRMIQHFWNRWSNEYLTKLQSRPKWRTLQPDIKVGDLVLIKHENLAPLQWRLGRIVKTFPGGDNRVRVVELKTESGKLLRPISKLCKLPIT
;
A
#
# COMPACT_ATOMS: atom_id res chain seq x y z
N MET A 1 -35.17 -19.15 87.39
CA MET A 1 -36.20 -18.87 86.37
C MET A 1 -37.23 -17.97 87.04
N MET A 2 -36.95 -16.67 87.09
CA MET A 2 -37.77 -15.72 87.85
C MET A 2 -38.98 -15.31 87.02
N LYS A 3 -40.15 -15.81 87.42
CA LYS A 3 -41.47 -15.33 87.02
C LYS A 3 -41.85 -14.18 87.95
N LYS A 4 -41.71 -12.94 87.49
CA LYS A 4 -42.51 -11.78 87.90
C LYS A 4 -42.36 -10.72 86.81
N GLY A 5 -43.46 -10.39 86.16
CA GLY A 5 -43.51 -9.70 84.87
C GLY A 5 -43.55 -10.71 83.73
N GLY A 6 -44.76 -11.03 83.24
CA GLY A 6 -45.05 -12.07 82.24
C GLY A 6 -44.48 -11.83 80.84
N PHE A 7 -43.17 -11.66 80.73
CA PHE A 7 -42.44 -11.68 79.47
C PHE A 7 -41.50 -12.88 79.46
N HIS A 8 -41.75 -13.82 78.55
CA HIS A 8 -40.76 -14.83 78.20
C HIS A 8 -39.54 -14.10 77.61
N LEU A 9 -38.49 -13.96 78.40
CA LEU A 9 -37.16 -13.42 78.05
C LEU A 9 -36.39 -14.24 76.97
N ARG A 10 -37.10 -15.02 76.16
CA ARG A 10 -36.56 -15.79 75.03
C ARG A 10 -37.19 -15.32 73.72
N LYS A 11 -36.82 -14.12 73.28
CA LYS A 11 -36.86 -13.71 71.85
C LYS A 11 -36.10 -12.40 71.55
N TRP A 12 -35.23 -11.95 72.45
CA TRP A 12 -34.42 -10.74 72.23
C TRP A 12 -33.03 -11.07 71.66
N ILE A 13 -32.98 -11.94 70.65
CA ILE A 13 -31.84 -12.08 69.73
C ILE A 13 -32.44 -12.56 68.41
N SER A 14 -32.87 -11.66 67.53
CA SER A 14 -33.26 -12.05 66.18
C SER A 14 -33.39 -10.86 65.25
N ASN A 15 -32.72 -10.92 64.11
CA ASN A 15 -32.93 -10.06 62.93
C ASN A 15 -34.32 -10.31 62.29
N GLU A 16 -35.37 -10.58 63.07
CA GLU A 16 -36.72 -10.87 62.60
C GLU A 16 -37.56 -9.60 62.47
N PRO A 17 -37.92 -9.17 61.25
CA PRO A 17 -38.76 -7.99 61.05
C PRO A 17 -40.19 -8.15 61.59
N SER A 18 -40.65 -9.39 61.82
CA SER A 18 -41.96 -9.73 62.37
C SER A 18 -42.17 -9.15 63.78
N ILE A 19 -41.17 -9.27 64.66
CA ILE A 19 -41.22 -8.74 66.02
C ILE A 19 -41.27 -7.21 66.02
N PHE A 20 -40.50 -6.57 65.13
CA PHE A 20 -40.53 -5.10 64.97
C PHE A 20 -41.90 -4.62 64.48
N ARG A 21 -42.57 -5.37 63.60
CA ARG A 21 -43.94 -5.05 63.16
C ARG A 21 -44.96 -5.19 64.28
N GLU A 22 -44.91 -6.25 65.08
CA GLU A 22 -45.81 -6.43 66.23
C GLU A 22 -45.63 -5.34 67.31
N VAL A 23 -44.38 -4.87 67.52
CA VAL A 23 -44.11 -3.85 68.55
C VAL A 23 -44.50 -2.45 68.08
N PHE A 24 -44.17 -2.08 66.84
CA PHE A 24 -44.22 -0.70 66.35
C PHE A 24 -45.28 -0.41 65.28
N ILE A 25 -45.85 -1.43 64.62
CA ILE A 25 -46.71 -1.23 63.43
C ILE A 25 -48.15 -1.73 63.65
N ASP A 26 -48.37 -2.84 64.35
CA ASP A 26 -49.68 -3.53 64.27
C ASP A 26 -50.78 -3.12 65.26
N SER A 27 -50.56 -2.21 66.23
CA SER A 27 -51.71 -1.60 66.94
C SER A 27 -51.39 -0.28 67.67
N GLN A 28 -52.18 0.77 67.39
CA GLN A 28 -52.21 2.00 68.21
C GLN A 28 -52.97 1.81 69.52
N GLU A 29 -53.62 0.66 69.70
CA GLU A 29 -54.32 0.24 70.91
C GLU A 29 -53.69 -1.07 71.41
N LYS A 30 -53.18 -1.07 72.64
CA LYS A 30 -52.67 -2.29 73.29
C LYS A 30 -53.55 -2.66 74.48
N GLU A 31 -53.82 -3.95 74.61
CA GLU A 31 -54.58 -4.48 75.74
C GLU A 31 -53.73 -4.38 77.01
N PHE A 32 -54.24 -3.67 78.00
CA PHE A 32 -53.69 -3.65 79.35
C PHE A 32 -54.24 -4.86 80.09
N VAL A 33 -53.37 -5.74 80.58
CA VAL A 33 -53.77 -7.02 81.15
C VAL A 33 -53.20 -7.17 82.55
N HIS A 34 -54.04 -7.55 83.52
CA HIS A 34 -53.60 -7.89 84.86
C HIS A 34 -53.41 -9.40 84.96
N LEU A 35 -52.29 -9.80 85.54
CA LEU A 35 -51.90 -11.19 85.72
C LEU A 35 -51.99 -11.51 87.21
N ASP A 36 -53.06 -12.20 87.62
CA ASP A 36 -53.16 -12.84 88.93
C ASP A 36 -53.22 -14.35 88.74
N ASP A 37 -52.32 -15.08 89.42
CA ASP A 37 -52.30 -16.54 89.59
C ASP A 37 -52.71 -17.39 88.36
N GLY A 38 -52.19 -17.01 87.19
CA GLY A 38 -52.26 -17.83 85.98
C GLY A 38 -53.41 -17.49 85.02
N ASP A 39 -54.31 -16.58 85.38
CA ASP A 39 -55.36 -16.07 84.49
C ASP A 39 -55.08 -14.64 84.02
N CYS A 40 -55.22 -14.41 82.72
CA CYS A 40 -54.98 -13.14 82.05
C CYS A 40 -56.31 -12.40 81.90
N LYS A 41 -56.54 -11.32 82.67
CA LYS A 41 -57.75 -10.48 82.51
C LYS A 41 -57.41 -9.16 81.83
N VAL A 42 -58.01 -8.94 80.66
CA VAL A 42 -57.89 -7.67 79.91
C VAL A 42 -58.67 -6.60 80.66
N LEU A 43 -57.95 -5.60 81.17
CA LEU A 43 -58.46 -4.49 81.97
C LEU A 43 -58.88 -3.27 81.12
N GLY A 44 -58.47 -3.20 79.86
CA GLY A 44 -58.86 -2.14 78.92
C GLY A 44 -57.91 -1.99 77.75
N LEU A 45 -58.24 -1.08 76.82
CA LEU A 45 -57.37 -0.70 75.70
C LEU A 45 -56.64 0.61 76.03
N VAL A 46 -55.31 0.60 75.94
CA VAL A 46 -54.46 1.79 76.09
C VAL A 46 -54.08 2.28 74.71
N ARG A 47 -54.40 3.54 74.41
CA ARG A 47 -53.96 4.20 73.18
C ARG A 47 -52.54 4.72 73.34
N ILE A 48 -51.67 4.32 72.43
CA ILE A 48 -50.29 4.82 72.37
C ILE A 48 -50.32 6.14 71.60
N SER A 49 -50.04 7.25 72.29
CA SER A 49 -49.98 8.58 71.68
C SER A 49 -48.68 8.79 70.89
N GLU A 50 -47.55 8.37 71.47
CA GLU A 50 -46.22 8.57 70.91
C GLU A 50 -45.33 7.37 71.20
N THR A 51 -44.38 7.10 70.31
CA THR A 51 -43.40 6.02 70.49
C THR A 51 -41.98 6.59 70.40
N PHE A 52 -41.16 6.22 71.38
CA PHE A 52 -39.77 6.63 71.47
C PHE A 52 -38.87 5.39 71.39
N ALA A 53 -37.72 5.53 70.75
CA ALA A 53 -36.69 4.49 70.67
C ALA A 53 -35.32 5.10 71.01
N TRP A 54 -34.46 4.31 71.64
CA TRP A 54 -33.15 4.76 72.09
C TRP A 54 -32.04 3.92 71.50
N SER A 55 -30.92 4.58 71.15
CA SER A 55 -29.69 3.92 70.73
C SER A 55 -28.50 4.51 71.46
N ASP A 56 -27.56 3.65 71.83
CA ASP A 56 -26.27 3.99 72.42
C ASP A 56 -25.18 4.30 71.38
N SER A 57 -25.51 4.20 70.08
CA SER A 57 -24.60 4.54 68.98
C SER A 57 -24.96 5.88 68.35
N LYS A 58 -24.12 6.90 68.64
CA LYS A 58 -24.28 8.24 68.03
C LYS A 58 -24.12 8.21 66.50
N ILE A 59 -23.24 7.37 65.96
CA ILE A 59 -23.03 7.20 64.51
C ILE A 59 -24.30 6.63 63.86
N THR A 60 -24.91 5.61 64.46
CA THR A 60 -26.14 5.00 63.93
C THR A 60 -27.29 5.99 63.92
N LEU A 61 -27.46 6.78 64.99
CA LEU A 61 -28.46 7.85 65.04
C LEU A 61 -28.24 8.90 63.96
N ALA A 62 -26.99 9.31 63.72
CA ALA A 62 -26.65 10.25 62.65
C ALA A 62 -26.97 9.70 61.25
N TRP A 63 -26.76 8.39 61.03
CA TRP A 63 -27.17 7.72 59.80
C TRP A 63 -28.70 7.69 59.62
N LEU A 64 -29.44 7.41 60.69
CA LEU A 64 -30.91 7.37 60.71
C LEU A 64 -31.55 8.75 60.50
N LYS A 65 -30.89 9.85 60.89
CA LYS A 65 -31.36 11.22 60.58
C LYS A 65 -31.13 11.64 59.12
N SER A 66 -30.31 10.91 58.37
CA SER A 66 -29.94 11.22 56.99
C SER A 66 -30.69 10.38 55.94
N LYS A 67 -30.71 10.82 54.68
CA LYS A 67 -31.32 10.06 53.59
C LYS A 67 -30.49 8.79 53.26
N PRO A 68 -31.11 7.61 53.10
CA PRO A 68 -30.40 6.35 52.82
C PRO A 68 -29.46 6.40 51.62
N ARG A 69 -29.82 7.19 50.59
CA ARG A 69 -29.04 7.32 49.35
C ARG A 69 -27.64 7.91 49.56
N ARG A 70 -27.40 8.62 50.67
CA ARG A 70 -26.10 9.21 51.01
C ARG A 70 -25.04 8.15 51.31
N TRP A 71 -25.45 7.00 51.83
CA TRP A 71 -24.56 5.97 52.36
C TRP A 71 -24.18 4.91 51.32
N GLN A 72 -23.08 4.20 51.57
CA GLN A 72 -22.70 3.00 50.81
C GLN A 72 -23.79 1.91 50.90
N PRO A 73 -23.83 0.95 49.95
CA PRO A 73 -24.97 0.03 49.81
C PRO A 73 -25.39 -0.71 51.09
N PHE A 74 -24.45 -1.13 51.94
CA PHE A 74 -24.76 -1.87 53.18
C PHE A 74 -25.53 -1.01 54.18
N VAL A 75 -24.98 0.16 54.52
CA VAL A 75 -25.61 1.11 55.46
C VAL A 75 -26.89 1.70 54.86
N ALA A 76 -26.90 2.03 53.57
CA ALA A 76 -28.08 2.55 52.87
C ALA A 76 -29.29 1.61 52.99
N ASN A 77 -29.09 0.30 52.77
CA ASN A 77 -30.19 -0.66 52.83
C ASN A 77 -30.74 -0.81 54.26
N ARG A 78 -29.88 -0.80 55.28
CA ARG A 78 -30.31 -0.91 56.69
C ARG A 78 -31.01 0.34 57.19
N VAL A 79 -30.48 1.53 56.86
CA VAL A 79 -31.11 2.80 57.19
C VAL A 79 -32.49 2.90 56.53
N ALA A 80 -32.63 2.48 55.27
CA ALA A 80 -33.93 2.45 54.59
C ALA A 80 -34.93 1.52 55.29
N GLN A 81 -34.52 0.30 55.65
CA GLN A 81 -35.38 -0.65 56.36
C GLN A 81 -35.84 -0.10 57.72
N ILE A 82 -34.93 0.47 58.51
CA ILE A 82 -35.26 1.01 59.82
C ILE A 82 -36.21 2.21 59.68
N GLN A 83 -35.90 3.17 58.80
CA GLN A 83 -36.76 4.34 58.58
C GLN A 83 -38.16 3.98 58.08
N GLU A 84 -38.30 2.94 57.24
CA GLU A 84 -39.59 2.44 56.78
C GLU A 84 -40.41 1.82 57.93
N LEU A 85 -39.74 1.04 58.80
CA LEU A 85 -40.39 0.41 59.96
C LEU A 85 -40.70 1.39 61.10
N THR A 86 -39.95 2.49 61.22
CA THR A 86 -40.02 3.40 62.38
C THR A 86 -40.47 4.82 62.00
N HIS A 87 -41.35 4.95 61.01
CA HIS A 87 -41.76 6.25 60.45
C HIS A 87 -42.42 7.22 61.48
N ASN A 88 -43.03 6.68 62.55
CA ASN A 88 -43.66 7.46 63.65
C ASN A 88 -42.93 7.28 65.00
N VAL A 89 -41.64 6.93 64.98
CA VAL A 89 -40.86 6.72 66.21
C VAL A 89 -39.79 7.80 66.37
N HIS A 90 -39.73 8.41 67.55
CA HIS A 90 -38.71 9.39 67.88
C HIS A 90 -37.44 8.70 68.41
N TRP A 91 -36.35 8.81 67.65
CA TRP A 91 -35.06 8.22 68.00
C TRP A 91 -34.20 9.17 68.85
N ASN A 92 -33.84 8.71 70.04
CA ASN A 92 -33.05 9.44 71.02
C ASN A 92 -31.74 8.70 71.36
N PHE A 93 -30.79 9.43 71.95
CA PHE A 93 -29.56 8.83 72.47
C PHE A 93 -29.76 8.38 73.93
N VAL A 94 -29.16 7.25 74.29
CA VAL A 94 -28.97 6.83 75.68
C VAL A 94 -27.51 6.46 75.86
N SER A 95 -26.88 6.85 76.97
CA SER A 95 -25.52 6.43 77.23
C SER A 95 -25.48 4.90 77.45
N GLY A 96 -24.42 4.22 77.02
CA GLY A 96 -24.33 2.76 77.20
C GLY A 96 -24.37 2.31 78.67
N LEU A 97 -23.95 3.17 79.61
CA LEU A 97 -24.03 2.88 81.05
C LEU A 97 -25.46 2.97 81.59
N GLU A 98 -26.33 3.74 80.93
CA GLU A 98 -27.72 3.97 81.32
C GLU A 98 -28.70 3.22 80.41
N ASN A 99 -28.21 2.35 79.53
CA ASN A 99 -29.02 1.57 78.62
C ASN A 99 -29.54 0.29 79.31
N PRO A 100 -30.83 0.21 79.69
CA PRO A 100 -31.36 -0.98 80.34
C PRO A 100 -31.29 -2.21 79.43
N ALA A 101 -31.34 -2.05 78.10
CA ALA A 101 -31.25 -3.16 77.16
C ALA A 101 -29.92 -3.91 77.26
N ASP A 102 -28.82 -3.24 77.63
CA ASP A 102 -27.50 -3.86 77.78
C ASP A 102 -27.47 -4.93 78.89
N CYS A 103 -28.27 -4.78 79.94
CA CYS A 103 -28.38 -5.80 80.99
C CYS A 103 -28.88 -7.13 80.43
N GLY A 104 -29.80 -7.08 79.46
CA GLY A 104 -30.36 -8.26 78.79
C GLY A 104 -29.49 -8.80 77.66
N THR A 105 -28.88 -7.92 76.86
CA THR A 105 -28.13 -8.31 75.65
C THR A 105 -26.67 -8.68 75.92
N ARG A 106 -26.00 -8.02 76.88
CA ARG A 106 -24.61 -8.34 77.27
C ARG A 106 -24.53 -9.40 78.36
N GLY A 107 -25.67 -9.70 79.00
CA GLY A 107 -25.82 -10.71 80.03
C GLY A 107 -25.45 -10.21 81.43
N ILE A 108 -26.30 -10.55 82.41
CA ILE A 108 -26.11 -10.23 83.82
C ILE A 108 -26.38 -11.48 84.68
N LEU A 109 -25.60 -11.65 85.75
CA LEU A 109 -25.79 -12.76 86.68
C LEU A 109 -27.17 -12.64 87.37
N PRO A 110 -27.92 -13.74 87.58
CA PRO A 110 -29.24 -13.69 88.19
C PRO A 110 -29.28 -12.97 89.54
N THR A 111 -28.25 -13.18 90.37
CA THR A 111 -28.11 -12.53 91.68
C THR A 111 -27.90 -11.02 91.59
N LYS A 112 -27.23 -10.53 90.53
CA LYS A 112 -27.08 -9.10 90.27
C LYS A 112 -28.31 -8.52 89.59
N LEU A 113 -29.04 -9.30 88.80
CA LEU A 113 -30.28 -8.87 88.16
C LEU A 113 -31.33 -8.52 89.21
N GLU A 114 -31.50 -9.35 90.25
CA GLU A 114 -32.44 -9.11 91.35
C GLU A 114 -32.26 -7.73 92.01
N GLN A 115 -31.02 -7.22 92.02
CA GLN A 115 -30.65 -5.92 92.60
C GLN A 115 -30.38 -4.84 91.53
N CYS A 116 -30.65 -5.13 90.25
CA CYS A 116 -30.37 -4.22 89.14
C CYS A 116 -31.51 -3.24 88.94
N ASP A 117 -31.41 -2.08 89.61
CA ASP A 117 -32.41 -1.01 89.52
C ASP A 117 -32.60 -0.52 88.07
N LEU A 118 -31.52 -0.44 87.29
CA LEU A 118 -31.54 0.00 85.89
C LEU A 118 -32.43 -0.90 85.01
N TRP A 119 -32.45 -2.22 85.22
CA TRP A 119 -33.26 -3.15 84.41
C TRP A 119 -34.75 -3.03 84.71
N PHE A 120 -35.11 -2.93 86.00
CA PHE A 120 -36.50 -2.95 86.43
C PHE A 120 -37.16 -1.57 86.37
N ASN A 121 -36.43 -0.51 86.69
CA ASN A 121 -36.99 0.84 86.81
C ASN A 121 -36.52 1.79 85.70
N GLY A 122 -35.53 1.40 84.89
CA GLY A 122 -34.92 2.28 83.89
C GLY A 122 -34.07 3.39 84.52
N SER A 123 -33.30 4.11 83.70
CA SER A 123 -32.54 5.26 84.17
C SER A 123 -33.46 6.45 84.47
N ASP A 124 -33.03 7.35 85.34
CA ASP A 124 -33.85 8.51 85.72
C ASP A 124 -34.16 9.44 84.53
N SER A 125 -33.26 9.50 83.55
CA SER A 125 -33.44 10.20 82.27
C SER A 125 -34.60 9.65 81.43
N LEU A 126 -34.97 8.36 81.57
CA LEU A 126 -36.10 7.74 80.87
C LEU A 126 -37.44 7.97 81.58
N LYS A 127 -37.42 8.36 82.86
CA LYS A 127 -38.63 8.67 83.65
C LYS A 127 -39.10 10.11 83.45
N SER A 128 -38.25 10.97 82.89
CA SER A 128 -38.58 12.36 82.57
C SER A 128 -39.48 12.46 81.34
N SER A 129 -40.45 13.40 81.35
CA SER A 129 -41.26 13.77 80.19
C SER A 129 -40.54 14.69 79.20
N THR A 130 -39.32 15.14 79.55
CA THR A 130 -38.45 15.95 78.70
C THR A 130 -37.16 15.18 78.43
N PHE A 131 -36.96 14.81 77.16
CA PHE A 131 -35.76 14.11 76.71
C PHE A 131 -34.73 15.13 76.22
N PRO A 132 -33.45 15.01 76.59
CA PRO A 132 -32.41 15.87 76.06
C PRO A 132 -32.27 15.65 74.55
N ASN A 133 -32.59 16.66 73.76
CA ASN A 133 -32.16 16.74 72.37
C ASN A 133 -30.66 17.06 72.37
N GLU A 134 -29.78 16.06 72.41
CA GLU A 134 -28.38 16.31 72.12
C GLU A 134 -28.25 16.82 70.67
N GLU A 135 -27.76 18.04 70.49
CA GLU A 135 -27.39 18.57 69.18
C GLU A 135 -26.17 17.79 68.67
N PHE A 136 -26.39 16.89 67.71
CA PHE A 136 -25.34 16.02 67.14
C PHE A 136 -24.35 16.78 66.23
N GLU A 137 -24.58 18.07 65.98
CA GLU A 137 -23.95 18.79 64.88
C GLU A 137 -22.50 19.25 65.16
N GLU A 138 -22.05 19.28 66.41
CA GLU A 138 -20.75 19.88 66.78
C GLU A 138 -19.60 18.89 67.06
N ASN A 139 -19.77 17.57 66.86
CA ASN A 139 -18.68 16.62 67.08
C ASN A 139 -17.87 16.34 65.79
N PRO A 140 -16.60 16.77 65.69
CA PRO A 140 -15.79 16.62 64.47
C PRO A 140 -15.53 15.16 64.09
N GLN A 141 -15.38 14.28 65.10
CA GLN A 141 -15.11 12.85 64.89
C GLN A 141 -16.30 12.16 64.18
N LEU A 142 -17.52 12.53 64.58
CA LEU A 142 -18.75 12.02 63.96
C LEU A 142 -18.88 12.46 62.49
N GLN A 143 -18.46 13.69 62.17
CA GLN A 143 -18.49 14.18 60.78
C GLN A 143 -17.47 13.47 59.89
N GLU A 144 -16.31 13.11 60.43
CA GLU A 144 -15.27 12.35 59.72
C GLU A 144 -15.74 10.92 59.41
N ASP A 145 -16.31 10.24 60.40
CA ASP A 145 -16.86 8.89 60.26
C ASP A 145 -18.06 8.86 59.27
N MET A 146 -18.94 9.86 59.33
CA MET A 146 -20.01 10.02 58.34
C MET A 146 -19.47 10.28 56.92
N SER A 147 -18.36 11.00 56.79
CA SER A 147 -17.75 11.29 55.49
C SER A 147 -17.09 10.06 54.89
N ALA A 148 -16.51 9.18 55.72
CA ALA A 148 -15.92 7.91 55.29
C ALA A 148 -16.97 6.96 54.69
N GLU A 149 -18.16 6.88 55.30
CA GLU A 149 -19.25 5.99 54.87
C GLU A 149 -20.15 6.59 53.77
N ALA A 150 -19.96 7.85 53.41
CA ALA A 150 -20.70 8.50 52.34
C ALA A 150 -20.28 7.98 50.95
N LYS A 151 -21.24 7.86 50.03
CA LYS A 151 -20.93 7.56 48.61
C LYS A 151 -20.10 8.69 48.02
N ARG A 152 -18.87 8.37 47.57
CA ARG A 152 -18.00 9.30 46.83
C ARG A 152 -18.71 9.80 45.57
N THR A 153 -19.06 11.08 45.54
CA THR A 153 -19.60 11.75 44.35
C THR A 153 -18.46 12.29 43.50
N SER A 154 -18.00 11.50 42.53
CA SER A 154 -16.98 11.95 41.58
C SER A 154 -17.57 13.03 40.65
N LYS A 155 -17.20 14.30 40.84
CA LYS A 155 -17.41 15.34 39.81
C LYS A 155 -16.41 15.09 38.68
N VAL A 156 -16.87 14.62 37.54
CA VAL A 156 -16.04 14.46 36.33
C VAL A 156 -15.92 15.81 35.63
N ILE A 157 -14.72 16.38 35.62
CA ILE A 157 -14.40 17.55 34.80
C ILE A 157 -13.91 17.04 33.44
N MET A 158 -14.67 17.27 32.36
CA MET A 158 -14.21 16.97 31.00
C MET A 158 -13.40 18.14 30.44
N LEU A 159 -12.08 17.95 30.31
CA LEU A 159 -11.20 18.81 29.52
C LEU A 159 -11.26 18.36 28.05
N ASN A 160 -11.85 19.17 27.17
CA ASN A 160 -11.79 18.98 25.72
C ASN A 160 -10.42 19.43 25.20
N VAL A 161 -9.44 18.52 25.19
CA VAL A 161 -8.21 18.71 24.41
C VAL A 161 -8.54 18.32 22.97
N VAL A 162 -8.64 19.29 22.07
CA VAL A 162 -8.78 19.04 20.63
C VAL A 162 -7.40 18.66 20.10
N ASP A 163 -7.10 17.37 20.08
CA ASP A 163 -5.87 16.86 19.48
C ASP A 163 -5.96 16.97 17.95
N GLU A 164 -5.07 17.78 17.35
CA GLU A 164 -4.94 17.92 15.90
C GLU A 164 -4.59 16.59 15.21
N ASN A 165 -4.08 15.59 15.94
CA ASN A 165 -3.67 14.29 15.40
C ASN A 165 -4.78 13.24 15.27
N PHE A 166 -6.03 13.51 15.69
CA PHE A 166 -7.14 12.54 15.64
C PHE A 166 -7.35 11.90 14.24
N LYS A 167 -7.05 12.66 13.18
CA LYS A 167 -7.17 12.23 11.78
C LYS A 167 -6.23 11.07 11.42
N VAL A 168 -4.99 11.13 11.90
CA VAL A 168 -3.94 10.15 11.60
C VAL A 168 -4.27 8.83 12.29
N GLU A 169 -4.78 8.89 13.51
CA GLU A 169 -5.04 7.67 14.29
C GLU A 169 -6.31 6.93 13.91
N VAL A 170 -7.37 7.60 13.45
CA VAL A 170 -8.66 6.94 13.20
C VAL A 170 -8.87 6.66 11.72
N PHE A 171 -8.78 7.67 10.85
CA PHE A 171 -9.19 7.50 9.45
C PHE A 171 -8.15 6.78 8.59
N GLN A 172 -6.85 6.93 8.89
CA GLN A 172 -5.79 6.28 8.11
C GLN A 172 -5.73 4.76 8.32
N LYS A 173 -6.27 4.23 9.43
CA LYS A 173 -6.32 2.78 9.72
C LYS A 173 -7.27 2.00 8.82
N PHE A 174 -8.15 2.68 8.08
CA PHE A 174 -9.15 2.02 7.24
C PHE A 174 -8.72 1.93 5.78
N SER A 175 -8.93 0.77 5.17
CA SER A 175 -8.69 0.50 3.75
C SER A 175 -9.97 0.48 2.90
N SER A 176 -11.14 0.69 3.52
CA SER A 176 -12.45 0.63 2.85
C SER A 176 -13.35 1.78 3.26
N TRP A 177 -13.90 2.48 2.26
CA TRP A 177 -14.86 3.57 2.47
C TRP A 177 -16.12 3.11 3.20
N ASN A 178 -16.69 1.96 2.82
CA ASN A 178 -17.90 1.45 3.46
C ASN A 178 -17.65 0.99 4.89
N LYS A 179 -16.47 0.41 5.17
CA LYS A 179 -16.08 0.04 6.54
C LYS A 179 -15.93 1.27 7.43
N LEU A 180 -15.24 2.30 6.94
CA LEU A 180 -15.08 3.58 7.64
C LEU A 180 -16.45 4.21 7.95
N LYS A 181 -17.32 4.35 6.94
CA LYS A 181 -18.68 4.90 7.13
C LYS A 181 -19.49 4.15 8.19
N ARG A 182 -19.48 2.80 8.16
CA ARG A 182 -20.23 1.98 9.12
C ARG A 182 -19.72 2.17 10.54
N ILE A 183 -18.39 2.22 10.72
CA ILE A 183 -17.79 2.40 12.04
C ILE A 183 -18.14 3.77 12.60
N VAL A 184 -18.01 4.83 11.79
CA VAL A 184 -18.41 6.18 12.20
C VAL A 184 -19.91 6.22 12.53
N ALA A 185 -20.76 5.53 11.76
CA ALA A 185 -22.20 5.44 12.05
C ALA A 185 -22.47 4.74 13.40
N TYR A 186 -21.74 3.66 13.72
CA TYR A 186 -21.85 3.02 15.03
C TYR A 186 -21.36 3.93 16.17
N CYS A 187 -20.28 4.68 15.98
CA CYS A 187 -19.81 5.66 16.97
C CYS A 187 -20.87 6.75 17.21
N LEU A 188 -21.44 7.33 16.16
CA LEU A 188 -22.51 8.32 16.27
C LEU A 188 -23.76 7.76 16.96
N ARG A 189 -24.15 6.53 16.62
CA ARG A 189 -25.26 5.84 17.28
C ARG A 189 -24.95 5.61 18.76
N PHE A 190 -23.75 5.19 19.11
CA PHE A 190 -23.35 4.98 20.49
C PHE A 190 -23.50 6.25 21.30
N VAL A 191 -22.94 7.37 20.80
CA VAL A 191 -23.08 8.69 21.43
C VAL A 191 -24.56 9.06 21.61
N LYS A 192 -25.38 8.88 20.59
CA LYS A 192 -26.83 9.16 20.68
C LYS A 192 -27.56 8.23 21.65
N ASN A 193 -27.17 6.96 21.74
CA ASN A 193 -27.77 6.01 22.68
C ASN A 193 -27.37 6.30 24.13
N CYS A 194 -26.21 6.90 24.38
CA CYS A 194 -25.78 7.32 25.72
C CYS A 194 -26.70 8.40 26.30
N SER A 195 -27.25 9.29 25.45
CA SER A 195 -28.20 10.33 25.87
C SER A 195 -29.66 9.86 25.94
N LEU A 196 -29.96 8.61 25.57
CA LEU A 196 -31.32 8.08 25.50
C LEU A 196 -31.60 7.04 26.60
N ALA A 197 -32.85 6.99 27.04
CA ALA A 197 -33.36 5.95 27.93
C ALA A 197 -33.20 4.56 27.29
N THR A 198 -32.97 3.53 28.11
CA THR A 198 -32.63 2.17 27.64
C THR A 198 -33.62 1.60 26.62
N CYS A 199 -34.92 1.89 26.77
CA CYS A 199 -36.00 1.46 25.88
C CYS A 199 -35.98 2.16 24.50
N GLN A 200 -35.36 3.33 24.38
CA GLN A 200 -35.27 4.11 23.14
C GLN A 200 -33.95 3.87 22.38
N ARG A 201 -33.03 3.08 22.94
CA ARG A 201 -31.73 2.81 22.34
C ARG A 201 -31.88 1.94 21.11
N LYS A 202 -31.28 2.37 19.99
CA LYS A 202 -31.26 1.60 18.75
C LYS A 202 -30.19 0.51 18.84
N ARG A 203 -30.59 -0.76 18.72
CA ARG A 203 -29.69 -1.93 18.76
C ARG A 203 -29.68 -2.77 17.47
N SER A 204 -30.56 -2.46 16.52
CA SER A 204 -30.73 -3.18 15.26
C SER A 204 -29.64 -2.84 14.22
N PHE A 205 -29.82 -3.23 12.96
CA PHE A 205 -28.89 -2.89 11.87
C PHE A 205 -28.78 -1.38 11.63
N LEU A 206 -27.68 -0.94 10.99
CA LEU A 206 -27.49 0.46 10.58
C LEU A 206 -28.48 0.82 9.48
N THR A 207 -29.18 1.93 9.68
CA THR A 207 -30.09 2.51 8.69
C THR A 207 -29.32 3.33 7.66
N THR A 208 -29.92 3.55 6.48
CA THR A 208 -29.36 4.42 5.45
C THR A 208 -29.19 5.86 5.93
N ALA A 209 -30.11 6.33 6.79
CA ALA A 209 -30.03 7.64 7.43
C ALA A 209 -28.75 7.79 8.28
N GLU A 210 -28.43 6.79 9.11
CA GLU A 210 -27.21 6.81 9.94
C GLU A 210 -25.93 6.72 9.09
N LEU A 211 -25.95 5.97 7.98
CA LEU A 211 -24.83 5.93 7.05
C LEU A 211 -24.63 7.27 6.34
N ASN A 212 -25.71 7.95 5.98
CA ASN A 212 -25.67 9.28 5.38
C ASN A 212 -25.18 10.34 6.39
N GLU A 213 -25.59 10.23 7.66
CA GLU A 213 -25.12 11.11 8.74
C GLU A 213 -23.62 10.89 9.02
N ALA A 214 -23.17 9.64 9.04
CA ALA A 214 -21.75 9.30 9.16
C ALA A 214 -20.93 9.82 7.98
N GLU A 215 -21.45 9.70 6.76
CA GLU A 215 -20.80 10.26 5.58
C GLU A 215 -20.65 11.78 5.67
N LYS A 216 -21.73 12.49 6.06
CA LYS A 216 -21.70 13.94 6.30
C LYS A 216 -20.67 14.31 7.37
N CYS A 217 -20.61 13.56 8.48
CA CYS A 217 -19.65 13.77 9.56
C CYS A 217 -18.20 13.65 9.06
N ILE A 218 -17.88 12.61 8.29
CA ILE A 218 -16.54 12.41 7.73
C ILE A 218 -16.17 13.53 6.75
N VAL A 219 -17.10 13.92 5.87
CA VAL A 219 -16.89 15.02 4.94
C VAL A 219 -16.63 16.34 5.65
N LYS A 220 -17.43 16.68 6.68
CA LYS A 220 -17.22 17.89 7.50
C LYS A 220 -15.82 17.91 8.09
N PHE A 221 -15.36 16.77 8.60
CA PHE A 221 -14.03 16.65 9.17
C PHE A 221 -12.95 16.95 8.11
N ILE A 222 -13.05 16.33 6.92
CA ILE A 222 -12.10 16.57 5.82
C ILE A 222 -12.11 18.05 5.38
N GLN A 223 -13.30 18.66 5.33
CA GLN A 223 -13.42 20.06 4.92
C GLN A 223 -12.88 21.02 5.97
N ARG A 224 -13.07 20.76 7.26
CA ARG A 224 -12.45 21.56 8.33
C ARG A 224 -10.93 21.49 8.28
N ASP A 225 -10.38 20.34 7.93
CA ASP A 225 -8.93 20.13 7.87
C ASP A 225 -8.29 20.78 6.63
N HIS A 226 -8.87 20.58 5.44
CA HIS A 226 -8.27 21.09 4.18
C HIS A 226 -8.79 22.46 3.74
N PHE A 227 -9.94 22.89 4.24
CA PHE A 227 -10.64 24.11 3.84
C PHE A 227 -11.05 24.95 5.06
N SER A 228 -10.23 24.99 6.12
CA SER A 228 -10.52 25.66 7.40
C SER A 228 -10.91 27.13 7.23
N MET A 229 -10.18 27.86 6.37
CA MET A 229 -10.46 29.24 6.02
C MET A 229 -11.83 29.36 5.33
N GLU A 230 -12.08 28.55 4.32
CA GLU A 230 -13.31 28.59 3.54
C GLU A 230 -14.53 28.22 4.40
N VAL A 231 -14.39 27.24 5.30
CA VAL A 231 -15.43 26.90 6.27
C VAL A 231 -15.74 28.11 7.15
N SER A 232 -14.72 28.83 7.64
CA SER A 232 -14.90 29.99 8.52
C SER A 232 -15.59 31.16 7.80
N TYR A 233 -15.20 31.45 6.56
CA TYR A 233 -15.82 32.53 5.78
C TYR A 233 -17.24 32.19 5.33
N LEU A 234 -17.45 30.99 4.78
CA LEU A 234 -18.74 30.60 4.22
C LEU A 234 -19.79 30.34 5.32
N SER A 235 -19.39 29.82 6.48
CA SER A 235 -20.30 29.68 7.63
C SER A 235 -20.78 31.04 8.15
N ALA A 236 -19.91 32.06 8.11
CA ALA A 236 -20.26 33.44 8.43
C ALA A 236 -20.94 34.21 7.27
N ARG A 237 -21.27 33.52 6.16
CA ARG A 237 -21.84 34.11 4.93
C ARG A 237 -21.00 35.25 4.33
N LYS A 238 -19.68 35.22 4.53
CA LYS A 238 -18.72 36.18 3.95
C LYS A 238 -18.21 35.69 2.59
N GLN A 239 -17.85 36.62 1.72
CA GLN A 239 -17.20 36.29 0.45
C GLN A 239 -15.77 35.80 0.67
N LEU A 240 -15.35 34.82 -0.13
CA LEU A 240 -13.98 34.30 -0.07
C LEU A 240 -12.96 35.34 -0.59
N PRO A 241 -11.72 35.34 -0.08
CA PRO A 241 -10.65 36.20 -0.59
C PRO A 241 -10.38 35.94 -2.08
N SER A 242 -10.16 37.00 -2.86
CA SER A 242 -10.00 36.96 -4.34
C SER A 242 -8.94 35.98 -4.85
N ASN A 243 -7.91 35.68 -4.05
CA ASN A 243 -6.84 34.74 -4.41
C ASN A 243 -7.23 33.25 -4.26
N ASN A 244 -8.45 32.95 -3.81
CA ASN A 244 -8.85 31.58 -3.53
C ASN A 244 -9.18 30.79 -4.82
N LYS A 245 -8.52 29.64 -4.99
CA LYS A 245 -8.62 28.75 -6.17
C LYS A 245 -10.01 28.15 -6.38
N ILE A 246 -10.88 28.15 -5.36
CA ILE A 246 -12.22 27.59 -5.47
C ILE A 246 -13.31 28.61 -5.83
N ILE A 247 -12.99 29.91 -5.92
CA ILE A 247 -13.95 30.96 -6.32
C ILE A 247 -14.70 30.65 -7.63
N PRO A 248 -14.08 30.12 -8.69
CA PRO A 248 -14.79 29.79 -9.93
C PRO A 248 -15.92 28.76 -9.75
N LEU A 249 -15.90 28.01 -8.65
CA LEU A 249 -16.92 27.03 -8.29
C LEU A 249 -18.06 27.65 -7.49
N THR A 250 -18.02 28.95 -7.17
CA THR A 250 -19.03 29.67 -6.39
C THR A 250 -19.48 28.87 -5.14
N PRO A 251 -18.54 28.43 -4.28
CA PRO A 251 -18.84 27.51 -3.20
C PRO A 251 -19.77 28.14 -2.16
N PHE A 252 -20.65 27.34 -1.58
CA PHE A 252 -21.55 27.77 -0.51
C PHE A 252 -21.61 26.73 0.61
N TYR A 253 -21.98 27.17 1.81
CA TYR A 253 -22.16 26.31 2.97
C TYR A 253 -23.62 25.87 3.04
N ASP A 254 -23.88 24.56 2.98
CA ASP A 254 -25.25 24.04 3.03
C ASP A 254 -25.81 24.02 4.47
N ASP A 255 -27.12 23.79 4.61
CA ASP A 255 -27.79 23.71 5.92
C ASP A 255 -27.26 22.56 6.77
N SER A 256 -26.67 21.55 6.13
CA SER A 256 -26.03 20.45 6.82
C SER A 256 -24.62 20.79 7.30
N GLY A 257 -24.08 21.97 7.02
CA GLY A 257 -22.75 22.42 7.40
C GLY A 257 -21.62 21.85 6.55
N ILE A 258 -21.85 21.67 5.25
CA ILE A 258 -20.89 21.13 4.27
C ILE A 258 -20.71 22.14 3.14
N ILE A 259 -19.46 22.35 2.72
CA ILE A 259 -19.15 23.15 1.53
C ILE A 259 -19.56 22.36 0.28
N ARG A 260 -20.43 22.95 -0.52
CA ARG A 260 -20.86 22.45 -1.83
C ARG A 260 -20.43 23.39 -2.93
N VAL A 261 -20.30 22.83 -4.12
CA VAL A 261 -20.06 23.61 -5.34
C VAL A 261 -21.36 24.30 -5.74
N GLY A 262 -21.29 25.61 -5.88
CA GLY A 262 -22.34 26.37 -6.56
C GLY A 262 -22.19 26.24 -8.07
N GLY A 263 -23.15 26.76 -8.81
CA GLY A 263 -23.03 26.75 -10.26
C GLY A 263 -24.27 27.23 -10.97
N ARG A 264 -24.17 27.18 -12.30
CA ARG A 264 -25.20 27.66 -13.23
C ARG A 264 -26.30 26.62 -13.52
N LEU A 265 -26.24 25.45 -12.87
CA LEU A 265 -27.12 24.31 -13.14
C LEU A 265 -28.34 24.23 -12.20
N LYS A 266 -28.63 25.29 -11.42
CA LYS A 266 -29.73 25.32 -10.44
C LYS A 266 -31.09 24.97 -11.07
N ASN A 267 -31.33 25.44 -12.29
CA ASN A 267 -32.59 25.24 -13.03
C ASN A 267 -32.64 23.94 -13.84
N SER A 268 -31.62 23.08 -13.75
CA SER A 268 -31.63 21.79 -14.45
C SER A 268 -32.57 20.77 -13.79
N MET A 269 -32.93 19.71 -14.51
CA MET A 269 -33.70 18.57 -13.96
C MET A 269 -32.84 17.58 -13.17
N LEU A 270 -31.58 17.93 -12.88
CA LEU A 270 -30.67 17.09 -12.12
C LEU A 270 -31.08 17.00 -10.64
N THR A 271 -30.62 15.95 -9.96
CA THR A 271 -30.80 15.85 -8.50
C THR A 271 -30.03 16.94 -7.78
N GLU A 272 -30.48 17.32 -6.57
CA GLU A 272 -29.82 18.38 -5.79
C GLU A 272 -28.34 18.07 -5.51
N SER A 273 -28.00 16.79 -5.29
CA SER A 273 -26.62 16.33 -5.12
C SER A 273 -25.76 16.53 -6.39
N GLN A 274 -26.35 16.35 -7.57
CA GLN A 274 -25.68 16.55 -8.86
C GLN A 274 -25.53 18.04 -9.21
N LYS A 275 -26.53 18.85 -8.85
CA LYS A 275 -26.49 20.32 -9.00
C LYS A 275 -25.41 20.93 -8.11
N HIS A 276 -25.34 20.45 -6.87
CA HIS A 276 -24.48 20.98 -5.83
C HIS A 276 -23.63 19.88 -5.18
N PRO A 277 -22.63 19.34 -5.92
CA PRO A 277 -21.78 18.27 -5.41
C PRO A 277 -20.90 18.75 -4.26
N ILE A 278 -20.59 17.83 -3.35
CA ILE A 278 -19.78 18.06 -2.15
C ILE A 278 -18.33 18.34 -2.55
N LEU A 279 -17.76 19.44 -2.07
CA LEU A 279 -16.37 19.80 -2.38
C LEU A 279 -15.39 18.93 -1.58
N LEU A 280 -14.42 18.31 -2.26
CA LEU A 280 -13.37 17.49 -1.64
C LEU A 280 -11.97 17.88 -2.14
N PRO A 281 -10.94 17.76 -1.27
CA PRO A 281 -9.56 18.07 -1.65
C PRO A 281 -8.99 17.06 -2.64
N LYS A 282 -7.93 17.46 -3.35
CA LYS A 282 -7.20 16.58 -4.31
C LYS A 282 -6.49 15.42 -3.62
N THR A 283 -6.00 15.65 -2.40
CA THR A 283 -5.08 14.75 -1.70
C THR A 283 -5.55 14.52 -0.28
N ASP A 284 -6.21 13.38 -0.07
CA ASP A 284 -6.59 12.90 1.25
C ASP A 284 -6.75 11.38 1.22
N HIS A 285 -6.49 10.70 2.35
CA HIS A 285 -6.67 9.26 2.47
C HIS A 285 -8.11 8.83 2.22
N VAL A 286 -9.08 9.51 2.83
CA VAL A 286 -10.50 9.19 2.68
C VAL A 286 -10.97 9.44 1.25
N VAL A 287 -10.47 10.49 0.59
CA VAL A 287 -10.73 10.73 -0.84
C VAL A 287 -10.21 9.56 -1.69
N ASN A 288 -9.03 9.01 -1.38
CA ASN A 288 -8.53 7.81 -2.06
C ASN A 288 -9.44 6.59 -1.80
N LEU A 289 -9.98 6.43 -0.59
CA LEU A 289 -10.93 5.36 -0.27
C LEU A 289 -12.23 5.51 -1.07
N ILE A 290 -12.76 6.72 -1.20
CA ILE A 290 -13.96 7.02 -2.00
C ILE A 290 -13.71 6.67 -3.47
N ILE A 291 -12.60 7.15 -4.05
CA ILE A 291 -12.24 6.84 -5.43
C ILE A 291 -12.06 5.32 -5.62
N THR A 292 -11.44 4.63 -4.65
CA THR A 292 -11.25 3.17 -4.69
C THR A 292 -12.59 2.43 -4.64
N ASP A 293 -13.53 2.86 -3.81
CA ASP A 293 -14.88 2.28 -3.73
C ASP A 293 -15.62 2.42 -5.07
N TYR A 294 -15.58 3.60 -5.71
CA TYR A 294 -16.16 3.79 -7.04
C TYR A 294 -15.44 2.98 -8.12
N HIS A 295 -14.10 2.89 -8.05
CA HIS A 295 -13.31 2.08 -8.97
C HIS A 295 -13.69 0.59 -8.91
N LEU A 296 -13.95 0.06 -7.72
CA LEU A 296 -14.37 -1.33 -7.52
C LEU A 296 -15.85 -1.55 -7.89
N LYS A 297 -16.76 -0.64 -7.48
CA LYS A 297 -18.19 -0.72 -7.83
C LYS A 297 -18.44 -0.68 -9.33
N LEU A 298 -17.65 0.11 -10.06
CA LEU A 298 -17.71 0.21 -11.51
C LEU A 298 -16.79 -0.79 -12.21
N LEU A 299 -16.47 -1.92 -11.56
CA LEU A 299 -15.75 -3.05 -12.15
C LEU A 299 -14.41 -2.65 -12.82
N HIS A 300 -13.58 -1.91 -12.09
CA HIS A 300 -12.29 -1.41 -12.57
C HIS A 300 -12.37 -0.43 -13.75
N ALA A 301 -13.45 0.34 -13.84
CA ALA A 301 -13.66 1.38 -14.85
C ALA A 301 -12.47 2.32 -15.04
N GLY A 302 -12.36 2.87 -16.27
CA GLY A 302 -11.35 3.86 -16.61
C GLY A 302 -11.59 5.21 -15.91
N PRO A 303 -10.56 6.10 -15.85
CA PRO A 303 -10.66 7.36 -15.10
C PRO A 303 -11.79 8.30 -15.50
N GLN A 304 -12.21 8.30 -16.77
CA GLN A 304 -13.29 9.17 -17.26
C GLN A 304 -14.64 8.77 -16.67
N LEU A 305 -14.97 7.47 -16.70
CA LEU A 305 -16.23 6.95 -16.16
C LEU A 305 -16.30 7.12 -14.64
N ILE A 306 -15.21 6.84 -13.93
CA ILE A 306 -15.12 7.09 -12.48
C ILE A 306 -15.33 8.58 -12.16
N GLN A 307 -14.70 9.47 -12.93
CA GLN A 307 -14.86 10.91 -12.73
C GLN A 307 -16.31 11.36 -12.96
N ALA A 308 -16.99 10.83 -13.97
CA ALA A 308 -18.40 11.13 -14.23
C ALA A 308 -19.30 10.66 -13.07
N ALA A 309 -19.14 9.42 -12.62
CA ALA A 309 -19.91 8.88 -11.51
C ALA A 309 -19.63 9.60 -10.17
N LEU A 310 -18.38 10.00 -9.92
CA LEU A 310 -18.04 10.78 -8.73
C LEU A 310 -18.71 12.15 -8.76
N ARG A 311 -18.78 12.82 -9.93
CA ARG A 311 -19.40 14.15 -10.08
C ARG A 311 -20.87 14.20 -9.71
N GLU A 312 -21.56 13.06 -9.67
CA GLU A 312 -22.95 13.02 -9.24
C GLU A 312 -23.14 13.38 -7.76
N LYS A 313 -22.08 13.25 -6.95
CA LYS A 313 -22.12 13.50 -5.51
C LYS A 313 -20.95 14.33 -4.98
N PHE A 314 -19.78 14.17 -5.57
CA PHE A 314 -18.51 14.74 -5.11
C PHE A 314 -17.81 15.53 -6.20
N TRP A 315 -17.37 16.73 -5.85
CA TRP A 315 -16.47 17.55 -6.64
C TRP A 315 -15.06 17.52 -6.05
N ILE A 316 -14.24 16.61 -6.56
CA ILE A 316 -12.83 16.49 -6.13
C ILE A 316 -11.98 17.49 -6.93
N LEU A 317 -11.20 18.31 -6.23
CA LEU A 317 -10.25 19.22 -6.88
C LEU A 317 -9.24 18.43 -7.74
N SER A 318 -9.11 18.83 -9.01
CA SER A 318 -8.34 18.07 -10.02
C SER A 318 -8.70 16.57 -10.06
N ALA A 319 -10.00 16.23 -10.03
CA ALA A 319 -10.52 14.86 -9.98
C ALA A 319 -9.81 13.88 -10.93
N ARG A 320 -9.54 14.30 -12.18
CA ARG A 320 -8.86 13.46 -13.19
C ARG A 320 -7.50 12.96 -12.71
N ASP A 321 -6.71 13.80 -12.04
CA ASP A 321 -5.39 13.44 -11.52
C ASP A 321 -5.49 12.56 -10.29
N ALA A 322 -6.43 12.88 -9.38
CA ALA A 322 -6.69 12.08 -8.19
C ALA A 322 -7.12 10.65 -8.58
N VAL A 323 -8.07 10.51 -9.50
CA VAL A 323 -8.55 9.22 -10.01
C VAL A 323 -7.42 8.45 -10.69
N ARG A 324 -6.66 9.08 -11.59
CA ARG A 324 -5.50 8.42 -12.24
C ARG A 324 -4.49 7.90 -11.24
N ARG A 325 -4.24 8.63 -10.15
CA ARG A 325 -3.30 8.23 -9.11
C ARG A 325 -3.75 6.95 -8.40
N VAL A 326 -5.04 6.86 -8.05
CA VAL A 326 -5.62 5.68 -7.40
C VAL A 326 -5.65 4.49 -8.36
N VAL A 327 -6.15 4.68 -9.59
CA VAL A 327 -6.24 3.61 -10.60
C VAL A 327 -4.86 3.04 -10.94
N ARG A 328 -3.81 3.86 -11.00
CA ARG A 328 -2.43 3.40 -11.24
C ARG A 328 -1.88 2.49 -10.13
N LYS A 329 -2.39 2.59 -8.91
CA LYS A 329 -2.02 1.73 -7.78
C LYS A 329 -2.82 0.43 -7.73
N CYS A 330 -3.88 0.31 -8.54
CA CYS A 330 -4.70 -0.89 -8.58
C CYS A 330 -3.94 -2.05 -9.24
N ILE A 331 -3.69 -3.12 -8.48
CA ILE A 331 -2.94 -4.29 -8.93
C ILE A 331 -3.64 -5.00 -10.12
N PRO A 332 -4.96 -5.30 -10.08
CA PRO A 332 -5.67 -5.86 -11.24
C PRO A 332 -5.51 -5.02 -12.52
N CYS A 333 -5.70 -3.70 -12.44
CA CYS A 333 -5.55 -2.81 -13.59
C CYS A 333 -4.11 -2.78 -14.11
N PHE A 334 -3.13 -2.76 -13.20
CA PHE A 334 -1.73 -2.80 -13.56
C PHE A 334 -1.36 -4.12 -14.24
N ARG A 335 -1.83 -5.27 -13.75
CA ARG A 335 -1.56 -6.58 -14.38
C ARG A 335 -2.18 -6.70 -15.77
N ASN A 336 -3.33 -6.05 -16.00
CA ASN A 336 -3.97 -6.03 -17.32
C ASN A 336 -3.20 -5.17 -18.34
N ARG A 337 -2.60 -4.05 -17.88
CA ARG A 337 -1.82 -3.13 -18.71
C ARG A 337 -0.49 -2.75 -18.04
N PRO A 338 0.45 -3.69 -17.94
CA PRO A 338 1.68 -3.47 -17.19
C PRO A 338 2.63 -2.56 -17.96
N LYS A 339 3.31 -1.67 -17.24
CA LYS A 339 4.31 -0.76 -17.81
C LYS A 339 5.72 -1.32 -17.55
N LEU A 340 6.49 -1.50 -18.62
CA LEU A 340 7.87 -1.94 -18.54
C LEU A 340 8.74 -0.88 -17.86
N ALA A 341 9.70 -1.33 -17.07
CA ALA A 341 10.72 -0.48 -16.50
C ALA A 341 11.71 -0.06 -17.58
N GLU A 342 12.10 1.20 -17.53
CA GLU A 342 13.03 1.82 -18.45
C GLU A 342 14.08 2.57 -17.64
N GLN A 343 15.27 2.74 -18.21
CA GLN A 343 16.31 3.60 -17.65
C GLN A 343 16.98 4.33 -18.80
N ILE A 344 17.65 5.44 -18.49
CA ILE A 344 18.35 6.25 -19.48
C ILE A 344 19.29 5.40 -20.35
N MET A 345 19.26 5.66 -21.66
CA MET A 345 20.03 4.88 -22.63
C MET A 345 21.53 5.01 -22.33
N GLY A 346 22.19 3.85 -22.20
CA GLY A 346 23.61 3.79 -21.83
C GLY A 346 24.55 4.29 -22.91
N GLU A 347 25.77 4.56 -22.49
CA GLU A 347 26.86 4.93 -23.38
C GLU A 347 27.23 3.78 -24.31
N LEU A 348 27.74 4.15 -25.49
CA LEU A 348 28.22 3.19 -26.46
C LEU A 348 29.55 2.60 -25.96
N PRO A 349 29.77 1.28 -26.09
CA PRO A 349 31.00 0.67 -25.61
C PRO A 349 32.21 1.20 -26.40
N LYS A 350 33.37 1.34 -25.75
CA LYS A 350 34.63 1.80 -26.40
C LYS A 350 34.93 1.06 -27.70
N SER A 351 34.58 -0.23 -27.79
CA SER A 351 34.70 -1.04 -29.02
C SER A 351 33.92 -0.54 -30.24
N ARG A 352 32.95 0.37 -30.05
CA ARG A 352 32.14 0.96 -31.13
C ARG A 352 32.58 2.39 -31.47
N VAL A 353 33.30 3.06 -30.57
CA VAL A 353 33.59 4.50 -30.64
C VAL A 353 35.07 4.77 -30.88
N CYS A 354 35.95 3.84 -30.52
CA CYS A 354 37.38 3.96 -30.80
C CYS A 354 37.70 3.49 -32.23
N PRO A 355 38.47 4.27 -33.00
CA PRO A 355 39.04 3.82 -34.27
C PRO A 355 39.85 2.54 -34.07
N SER A 356 39.70 1.59 -34.99
CA SER A 356 40.47 0.34 -35.01
C SER A 356 40.52 -0.20 -36.42
N SER A 357 41.47 -1.11 -36.71
CA SER A 357 41.49 -1.78 -38.01
C SER A 357 40.17 -2.52 -38.26
N VAL A 358 39.78 -2.62 -39.52
CA VAL A 358 38.54 -3.30 -39.91
C VAL A 358 38.57 -4.73 -39.39
N PHE A 359 37.47 -5.17 -38.78
CA PHE A 359 37.33 -6.48 -38.15
C PHE A 359 38.23 -6.76 -36.93
N HIS A 360 38.93 -5.78 -36.39
CA HIS A 360 39.69 -5.93 -35.13
C HIS A 360 38.83 -6.48 -33.99
N ARG A 361 37.58 -5.99 -33.88
CA ARG A 361 36.52 -6.54 -33.01
C ARG A 361 35.30 -6.86 -33.86
N THR A 362 34.89 -8.13 -33.83
CA THR A 362 33.90 -8.66 -34.76
C THR A 362 32.78 -9.41 -34.04
N GLY A 363 31.54 -9.19 -34.47
CA GLY A 363 30.39 -9.98 -34.05
C GLY A 363 30.14 -11.13 -35.03
N LEU A 364 29.81 -12.30 -34.50
CA LEU A 364 29.58 -13.52 -35.28
C LEU A 364 28.14 -14.04 -35.09
N ASP A 365 27.47 -14.35 -36.19
CA ASP A 365 26.18 -15.07 -36.19
C ASP A 365 26.05 -16.03 -37.38
N PHE A 366 25.11 -16.97 -37.28
CA PHE A 366 24.75 -17.89 -38.36
C PHE A 366 23.32 -17.66 -38.84
N ALA A 367 23.16 -17.48 -40.15
CA ALA A 367 21.87 -17.44 -40.82
C ALA A 367 21.57 -18.77 -41.51
N GLY A 368 20.37 -19.31 -41.32
CA GLY A 368 19.88 -20.52 -41.99
C GLY A 368 18.78 -21.24 -41.21
N PRO A 369 18.50 -22.53 -41.51
CA PRO A 369 19.07 -23.29 -42.63
C PRO A 369 18.50 -22.78 -43.96
N PHE A 370 19.33 -22.78 -45.00
CA PHE A 370 18.88 -22.58 -46.38
C PHE A 370 19.00 -23.91 -47.13
N LEU A 371 18.02 -24.23 -47.98
CA LEU A 371 18.02 -25.46 -48.77
C LEU A 371 18.65 -25.18 -50.13
N ILE A 372 19.73 -25.90 -50.47
CA ILE A 372 20.41 -25.83 -51.76
C ILE A 372 20.37 -27.18 -52.47
N ARG A 373 20.47 -27.16 -53.80
CA ARG A 373 20.62 -28.38 -54.61
C ARG A 373 22.06 -28.86 -54.56
N SER A 374 22.25 -30.17 -54.36
CA SER A 374 23.58 -30.78 -54.42
C SER A 374 24.18 -30.84 -55.83
N SER A 375 23.37 -30.87 -56.90
CA SER A 375 23.84 -30.84 -58.28
C SER A 375 22.80 -30.22 -59.23
N LYS A 376 23.25 -29.81 -60.43
CA LYS A 376 22.39 -29.29 -61.51
C LYS A 376 21.73 -30.48 -62.24
N GLY A 377 20.49 -30.83 -61.87
CA GLY A 377 19.73 -31.91 -62.51
C GLY A 377 18.34 -32.17 -61.89
N ARG A 378 17.43 -32.83 -62.61
CA ARG A 378 16.14 -33.28 -62.06
C ARG A 378 16.38 -34.40 -61.05
N GLY A 379 15.77 -34.31 -59.86
CA GLY A 379 15.90 -35.31 -58.79
C GLY A 379 17.05 -35.11 -57.81
N SER A 380 17.84 -34.02 -57.92
CA SER A 380 18.89 -33.71 -56.93
C SER A 380 18.30 -33.50 -55.54
N ARG A 381 18.85 -34.20 -54.54
CA ARG A 381 18.50 -34.01 -53.12
C ARG A 381 18.84 -32.58 -52.67
N ASN A 382 17.98 -31.99 -51.85
CA ASN A 382 18.24 -30.72 -51.21
C ASN A 382 19.09 -30.96 -49.95
N THR A 383 20.17 -30.21 -49.83
CA THR A 383 21.06 -30.21 -48.66
C THR A 383 20.93 -28.89 -47.93
N LYS A 384 21.04 -28.92 -46.60
CA LYS A 384 21.06 -27.70 -45.79
C LYS A 384 22.40 -27.00 -45.96
N CYS A 385 22.38 -25.69 -46.00
CA CYS A 385 23.56 -24.84 -45.91
C CYS A 385 23.29 -23.66 -44.98
N TYR A 386 24.38 -23.02 -44.57
CA TYR A 386 24.39 -21.93 -43.60
C TYR A 386 25.23 -20.78 -44.11
N ILE A 387 24.97 -19.59 -43.60
CA ILE A 387 25.75 -18.41 -43.91
C ILE A 387 26.30 -17.86 -42.61
N CYS A 388 27.63 -17.82 -42.53
CA CYS A 388 28.35 -17.23 -41.43
C CYS A 388 28.46 -15.72 -41.66
N VAL A 389 28.03 -14.94 -40.67
CA VAL A 389 27.94 -13.48 -40.75
C VAL A 389 28.93 -12.89 -39.76
N PHE A 390 29.91 -12.15 -40.30
CA PHE A 390 30.88 -11.38 -39.52
C PHE A 390 30.57 -9.89 -39.65
N VAL A 391 30.47 -9.19 -38.52
CA VAL A 391 30.18 -7.74 -38.50
C VAL A 391 31.22 -6.98 -37.68
N CYS A 392 31.91 -6.03 -38.32
CA CYS A 392 32.87 -5.15 -37.67
C CYS A 392 32.17 -4.16 -36.71
N PHE A 393 32.67 -4.02 -35.49
CA PHE A 393 32.04 -3.13 -34.49
C PHE A 393 32.26 -1.65 -34.79
N ALA A 394 33.43 -1.27 -35.29
CA ALA A 394 33.83 0.10 -35.57
C ALA A 394 33.21 0.62 -36.88
N THR A 395 33.40 -0.11 -38.00
CA THR A 395 33.02 0.36 -39.35
C THR A 395 31.67 -0.19 -39.84
N LYS A 396 31.07 -1.13 -39.12
CA LYS A 396 29.87 -1.88 -39.55
C LYS A 396 30.04 -2.68 -40.84
N ALA A 397 31.27 -2.83 -41.33
CA ALA A 397 31.57 -3.70 -42.45
C ALA A 397 31.09 -5.13 -42.17
N VAL A 398 30.52 -5.74 -43.20
CA VAL A 398 29.95 -7.08 -43.16
C VAL A 398 30.80 -8.00 -44.03
N HIS A 399 31.06 -9.21 -43.55
CA HIS A 399 31.58 -10.30 -44.37
C HIS A 399 30.66 -11.51 -44.24
N LEU A 400 30.30 -12.11 -45.36
CA LEU A 400 29.35 -13.21 -45.46
C LEU A 400 30.03 -14.39 -46.14
N GLU A 401 30.03 -15.54 -45.47
CA GLU A 401 30.63 -16.76 -46.01
C GLU A 401 29.62 -17.89 -46.00
N VAL A 402 29.47 -18.59 -47.13
CA VAL A 402 28.62 -19.79 -47.21
C VAL A 402 29.36 -20.98 -46.60
N VAL A 403 28.65 -21.76 -45.79
CA VAL A 403 29.14 -22.93 -45.07
C VAL A 403 28.20 -24.10 -45.34
N SER A 404 28.77 -25.27 -45.65
CA SER A 404 28.04 -26.50 -45.94
C SER A 404 27.24 -27.03 -44.74
N ASP A 405 27.79 -26.93 -43.54
CA ASP A 405 27.30 -27.60 -42.35
C ASP A 405 27.81 -26.91 -41.07
N LEU A 406 27.15 -27.16 -39.94
CA LEU A 406 27.55 -26.64 -38.63
C LEU A 406 28.49 -27.62 -37.91
N THR A 407 29.62 -27.98 -38.57
CA THR A 407 30.69 -28.81 -37.97
C THR A 407 31.94 -28.00 -37.66
N SER A 408 32.75 -28.45 -36.70
CA SER A 408 33.92 -27.71 -36.22
C SER A 408 34.91 -27.48 -37.35
N ARG A 409 35.07 -28.49 -38.22
CA ARG A 409 35.93 -28.42 -39.41
C ARG A 409 35.43 -27.37 -40.42
N ALA A 410 34.13 -27.34 -40.70
CA ALA A 410 33.54 -26.37 -41.62
C ALA A 410 33.64 -24.94 -41.09
N PHE A 411 33.43 -24.73 -39.78
CA PHE A 411 33.62 -23.44 -39.15
C PHE A 411 35.08 -22.98 -39.13
N ILE A 412 36.03 -23.86 -38.80
CA ILE A 412 37.47 -23.53 -38.86
C ILE A 412 37.86 -23.14 -40.29
N ALA A 413 37.38 -23.87 -41.30
CA ALA A 413 37.63 -23.52 -42.70
C ALA A 413 37.03 -22.16 -43.08
N CYS A 414 35.80 -21.86 -42.62
CA CYS A 414 35.16 -20.56 -42.79
C CYS A 414 35.96 -19.44 -42.12
N LEU A 415 36.40 -19.64 -40.88
CA LEU A 415 37.19 -18.67 -40.13
C LEU A 415 38.55 -18.43 -40.79
N LYS A 416 39.22 -19.48 -41.28
CA LYS A 416 40.46 -19.34 -42.06
C LYS A 416 40.25 -18.53 -43.33
N ARG A 417 39.16 -18.75 -44.07
CA ARG A 417 38.81 -17.95 -45.26
C ARG A 417 38.54 -16.48 -44.91
N PHE A 418 37.85 -16.22 -43.80
CA PHE A 418 37.64 -14.86 -43.29
C PHE A 418 38.97 -14.18 -42.96
N VAL A 419 39.81 -14.82 -42.14
CA VAL A 419 41.12 -14.29 -41.74
C VAL A 419 42.02 -14.03 -42.95
N ALA A 420 42.02 -14.94 -43.93
CA ALA A 420 42.80 -14.78 -45.16
C ALA A 420 42.34 -13.58 -46.01
N ARG A 421 41.05 -13.25 -46.02
CA ARG A 421 40.51 -12.13 -46.82
C ARG A 421 40.48 -10.79 -46.10
N ARG A 422 40.28 -10.80 -44.78
CA ARG A 422 39.97 -9.60 -43.99
C ARG A 422 40.99 -9.29 -42.90
N GLY A 423 41.95 -10.18 -42.68
CA GLY A 423 42.93 -10.08 -41.59
C GLY A 423 42.42 -10.70 -40.29
N ARG A 424 43.36 -10.90 -39.35
CA ARG A 424 43.11 -11.60 -38.09
C ARG A 424 42.38 -10.70 -37.07
N PRO A 425 41.21 -11.10 -36.55
CA PRO A 425 40.54 -10.36 -35.48
C PRO A 425 41.26 -10.56 -34.14
N SER A 426 41.22 -9.55 -33.26
CA SER A 426 41.72 -9.67 -31.88
C SER A 426 40.63 -10.20 -30.95
N GLU A 427 39.38 -9.74 -31.13
CA GLU A 427 38.24 -10.21 -30.35
C GLU A 427 37.06 -10.61 -31.23
N ILE A 428 36.46 -11.77 -30.94
CA ILE A 428 35.20 -12.23 -31.55
C ILE A 428 34.10 -12.29 -30.48
N PHE A 429 32.95 -11.67 -30.76
CA PHE A 429 31.78 -11.63 -29.90
C PHE A 429 30.67 -12.52 -30.47
N CYS A 430 30.04 -13.34 -29.61
CA CYS A 430 28.93 -14.20 -29.99
C CYS A 430 27.86 -14.31 -28.88
N ASP A 431 26.61 -14.58 -29.26
CA ASP A 431 25.49 -14.74 -28.33
C ASP A 431 25.47 -16.11 -27.64
N ARG A 432 25.17 -16.13 -26.32
CA ARG A 432 24.79 -17.35 -25.56
C ARG A 432 23.29 -17.63 -25.60
N GLY A 433 22.62 -17.23 -26.69
CA GLY A 433 21.17 -17.09 -26.73
C GLY A 433 20.39 -18.41 -26.64
N THR A 434 20.14 -18.90 -25.42
CA THR A 434 18.99 -19.77 -25.14
C THR A 434 17.73 -18.90 -25.12
N ASN A 435 16.98 -18.82 -26.23
CA ASN A 435 15.52 -18.63 -26.22
C ASN A 435 14.92 -18.83 -27.62
N PHE A 436 13.74 -19.45 -27.62
CA PHE A 436 13.10 -20.22 -28.69
C PHE A 436 12.49 -19.38 -29.82
N TYR A 437 12.73 -19.79 -31.07
CA TYR A 437 11.71 -19.98 -32.12
C TYR A 437 12.25 -21.00 -33.15
N GLY A 438 11.38 -21.92 -33.58
CA GLY A 438 11.66 -23.32 -33.93
C GLY A 438 12.52 -23.70 -35.14
N ALA A 439 13.28 -22.78 -35.76
CA ALA A 439 14.25 -23.12 -36.81
C ALA A 439 15.65 -22.52 -36.56
N SER A 440 15.71 -21.33 -35.94
CA SER A 440 16.97 -20.70 -35.51
C SER A 440 17.49 -21.31 -34.20
N ARG A 441 16.59 -21.86 -33.35
CA ARG A 441 16.95 -22.54 -32.11
C ARG A 441 17.85 -23.75 -32.35
N ASP A 442 17.52 -24.55 -33.35
CA ASP A 442 18.22 -25.81 -33.59
C ASP A 442 19.62 -25.53 -34.13
N LEU A 443 19.78 -24.51 -34.98
CA LEU A 443 21.09 -24.01 -35.40
C LEU A 443 21.92 -23.42 -34.28
N ARG A 444 21.32 -22.62 -33.41
CA ARG A 444 22.03 -22.07 -32.25
C ARG A 444 22.45 -23.17 -31.28
N LYS A 445 21.66 -24.25 -31.16
CA LYS A 445 22.00 -25.43 -30.34
C LYS A 445 23.16 -26.19 -30.96
N GLU A 446 23.11 -26.49 -32.27
CA GLU A 446 24.19 -27.14 -33.02
C GLU A 446 25.48 -26.30 -32.97
N PHE A 447 25.39 -24.99 -33.20
CA PHE A 447 26.52 -24.07 -33.07
C PHE A 447 27.06 -23.96 -31.64
N SER A 448 26.19 -23.93 -30.62
CA SER A 448 26.64 -23.92 -29.22
C SER A 448 27.36 -25.21 -28.82
N GLN A 449 26.96 -26.35 -29.40
CA GLN A 449 27.65 -27.63 -29.23
C GLN A 449 29.00 -27.60 -29.95
N LEU A 450 29.05 -27.02 -31.15
CA LEU A 450 30.28 -26.74 -31.89
C LEU A 450 31.30 -26.00 -31.03
N MET A 451 30.85 -24.90 -30.42
CA MET A 451 31.67 -24.05 -29.57
C MET A 451 32.04 -24.67 -28.22
N LYS A 452 31.66 -25.92 -27.93
CA LYS A 452 32.19 -26.70 -26.79
C LYS A 452 33.27 -27.68 -27.20
N ASP A 453 33.52 -27.82 -28.49
CA ASP A 453 34.55 -28.70 -29.02
C ASP A 453 35.94 -28.13 -28.69
N LYS A 454 36.79 -28.98 -28.09
CA LYS A 454 38.16 -28.63 -27.69
C LYS A 454 39.01 -28.19 -28.88
N SER A 455 38.74 -28.73 -30.07
CA SER A 455 39.49 -28.42 -31.30
C SER A 455 39.40 -26.94 -31.70
N ILE A 456 38.24 -26.30 -31.49
CA ILE A 456 38.04 -24.88 -31.82
C ILE A 456 38.75 -23.99 -30.82
N TYR A 457 38.65 -24.29 -29.52
CA TYR A 457 39.37 -23.51 -28.51
C TYR A 457 40.87 -23.60 -28.70
N GLN A 458 41.39 -24.78 -29.02
CA GLN A 458 42.81 -24.96 -29.32
C GLN A 458 43.22 -24.12 -30.53
N PHE A 459 42.46 -24.18 -31.64
CA PHE A 459 42.73 -23.35 -32.83
C PHE A 459 42.70 -21.84 -32.50
N LEU A 460 41.67 -21.36 -31.81
CA LEU A 460 41.56 -19.94 -31.44
C LEU A 460 42.67 -19.47 -30.50
N THR A 461 43.12 -20.34 -29.59
CA THR A 461 44.24 -20.06 -28.68
C THR A 461 45.56 -19.99 -29.45
N THR A 462 45.82 -20.93 -30.36
CA THR A 462 46.99 -20.90 -31.25
C THR A 462 47.01 -19.62 -32.09
N GLU A 463 45.84 -19.20 -32.59
CA GLU A 463 45.68 -17.98 -33.38
C GLU A 463 45.62 -16.71 -32.51
N ASN A 464 45.77 -16.79 -31.18
CA ASN A 464 45.66 -15.69 -30.22
C ASN A 464 44.41 -14.80 -30.40
N ILE A 465 43.24 -15.41 -30.67
CA ILE A 465 41.96 -14.72 -30.83
C ILE A 465 41.16 -14.81 -29.52
N ASN A 466 40.85 -13.68 -28.90
CA ASN A 466 40.07 -13.65 -27.67
C ASN A 466 38.57 -13.81 -27.97
N TRP A 467 37.93 -14.80 -27.34
CA TRP A 467 36.53 -15.10 -27.58
C TRP A 467 35.64 -14.62 -26.42
N ARG A 468 34.64 -13.78 -26.73
CA ARG A 468 33.71 -13.23 -25.76
C ARG A 468 32.27 -13.64 -26.03
N PHE A 469 31.61 -14.06 -24.97
CA PHE A 469 30.22 -14.49 -25.00
C PHE A 469 29.31 -13.48 -24.29
N ASN A 470 28.18 -13.15 -24.91
CA ASN A 470 27.19 -12.26 -24.30
C ASN A 470 26.50 -12.91 -23.08
N SER A 471 26.11 -12.08 -22.11
CA SER A 471 25.29 -12.50 -20.96
C SER A 471 23.91 -12.98 -21.42
N PRO A 472 23.32 -14.03 -20.79
CA PRO A 472 21.98 -14.51 -21.12
C PRO A 472 20.94 -13.38 -21.14
N ALA A 473 20.10 -13.35 -22.19
CA ALA A 473 18.98 -12.41 -22.36
C ALA A 473 19.34 -10.91 -22.40
N SER A 474 20.56 -10.55 -22.83
CA SER A 474 20.99 -9.15 -23.07
C SER A 474 21.10 -8.83 -24.57
N PRO A 475 19.97 -8.72 -25.32
CA PRO A 475 19.97 -8.57 -26.79
C PRO A 475 20.56 -7.24 -27.28
N HIS A 476 20.81 -6.27 -26.40
CA HIS A 476 21.40 -4.99 -26.79
C HIS A 476 22.82 -5.13 -27.38
N PHE A 477 23.57 -6.17 -27.02
CA PHE A 477 24.88 -6.46 -27.62
C PHE A 477 24.75 -7.16 -28.99
N GLY A 478 23.75 -8.03 -29.18
CA GLY A 478 23.54 -8.78 -30.43
C GLY A 478 22.75 -8.07 -31.52
N GLY A 479 22.07 -6.97 -31.21
CA GLY A 479 21.29 -6.22 -32.19
C GLY A 479 22.07 -5.76 -33.44
N LEU A 480 23.41 -5.67 -33.37
CA LEU A 480 24.22 -5.27 -34.51
C LEU A 480 24.27 -6.33 -35.62
N TRP A 481 24.59 -7.59 -35.28
CA TRP A 481 24.61 -8.67 -36.25
C TRP A 481 23.21 -9.20 -36.55
N GLU A 482 22.27 -9.16 -35.60
CA GLU A 482 20.86 -9.49 -35.87
C GLU A 482 20.25 -8.58 -36.95
N SER A 483 20.56 -7.27 -36.90
CA SER A 483 20.13 -6.33 -37.94
C SER A 483 20.73 -6.68 -39.30
N VAL A 484 22.00 -7.10 -39.34
CA VAL A 484 22.66 -7.50 -40.59
C VAL A 484 22.06 -8.80 -41.13
N VAL A 485 21.80 -9.81 -40.29
CA VAL A 485 21.11 -11.05 -40.68
C VAL A 485 19.72 -10.75 -41.26
N LYS A 486 18.99 -9.81 -40.65
CA LYS A 486 17.68 -9.36 -41.17
C LYS A 486 17.82 -8.71 -42.55
N SER A 487 18.76 -7.78 -42.71
CA SER A 487 19.02 -7.12 -44.00
C SER A 487 19.47 -8.11 -45.07
N PHE A 488 20.33 -9.08 -44.72
CA PHE A 488 20.77 -10.14 -45.62
C PHE A 488 19.59 -11.00 -46.09
N LYS A 489 18.76 -11.51 -45.15
CA LYS A 489 17.58 -12.33 -45.49
C LYS A 489 16.58 -11.57 -46.38
N PHE A 490 16.45 -10.26 -46.20
CA PHE A 490 15.62 -9.42 -47.04
C PHE A 490 16.11 -9.41 -48.50
N HIS A 491 17.40 -9.12 -48.72
CA HIS A 491 17.98 -9.13 -50.07
C HIS A 491 17.95 -10.54 -50.70
N LEU A 492 18.30 -11.56 -49.91
CA LEU A 492 18.32 -12.93 -50.39
C LEU A 492 16.95 -13.40 -50.87
N LYS A 493 15.88 -13.09 -50.12
CA LYS A 493 14.50 -13.41 -50.53
C LYS A 493 14.09 -12.70 -51.81
N GLY A 494 14.49 -11.44 -51.98
CA GLY A 494 14.21 -10.67 -53.20
C GLY A 494 14.93 -11.20 -54.43
N VAL A 495 16.17 -11.66 -54.29
CA VAL A 495 17.00 -12.16 -55.41
C VAL A 495 16.65 -13.61 -55.79
N ILE A 496 16.44 -14.48 -54.81
CA ILE A 496 16.23 -15.93 -55.06
C ILE A 496 14.75 -16.27 -55.31
N GLY A 497 13.81 -15.56 -54.66
CA GLY A 497 12.38 -15.86 -54.78
C GLY A 497 12.04 -17.31 -54.39
N THR A 498 11.47 -18.07 -55.32
CA THR A 498 11.13 -19.50 -55.19
C THR A 498 12.17 -20.42 -55.84
N ALA A 499 13.21 -19.88 -56.49
CA ALA A 499 14.21 -20.67 -57.18
C ALA A 499 15.10 -21.41 -56.17
N SER A 500 15.49 -22.64 -56.51
CA SER A 500 16.43 -23.44 -55.73
C SER A 500 17.81 -23.38 -56.37
N VAL A 501 18.79 -22.90 -55.61
CA VAL A 501 20.16 -22.63 -56.06
C VAL A 501 21.14 -23.71 -55.60
N THR A 502 22.25 -23.85 -56.33
CA THR A 502 23.40 -24.66 -55.93
C THR A 502 24.32 -23.90 -54.97
N PHE A 503 25.33 -24.59 -54.40
CA PHE A 503 26.28 -23.99 -53.47
C PHE A 503 27.06 -22.80 -54.10
N GLU A 504 27.56 -22.97 -55.32
CA GLU A 504 28.33 -21.93 -56.03
C GLU A 504 27.46 -20.71 -56.40
N GLU A 505 26.22 -20.96 -56.83
CA GLU A 505 25.25 -19.90 -57.11
C GLU A 505 24.91 -19.12 -55.83
N LEU A 506 24.71 -19.81 -54.70
CA LEU A 506 24.47 -19.16 -53.42
C LEU A 506 25.69 -18.36 -52.94
N ALA A 507 26.91 -18.88 -53.12
CA ALA A 507 28.15 -18.18 -52.78
C ALA A 507 28.31 -16.90 -53.61
N THR A 508 27.97 -16.96 -54.90
CA THR A 508 28.00 -15.81 -55.80
C THR A 508 26.98 -14.75 -55.38
N ILE A 509 25.73 -15.15 -55.14
CA ILE A 509 24.66 -14.24 -54.69
C ILE A 509 25.02 -13.61 -53.34
N THR A 510 25.54 -14.41 -52.41
CA THR A 510 25.95 -13.94 -51.08
C THR A 510 27.07 -12.90 -51.18
N SER A 511 28.03 -13.09 -52.08
CA SER A 511 29.12 -12.14 -52.33
C SER A 511 28.61 -10.82 -52.92
N GLN A 512 27.62 -10.86 -53.83
CA GLN A 512 26.98 -9.66 -54.36
C GLN A 512 26.16 -8.93 -53.28
N ILE A 513 25.42 -9.66 -52.45
CA ILE A 513 24.69 -9.06 -51.32
C ILE A 513 25.66 -8.45 -50.31
N GLU A 514 26.81 -9.07 -50.04
CA GLU A 514 27.87 -8.48 -49.21
C GLU A 514 28.33 -7.13 -49.77
N ALA A 515 28.55 -7.03 -51.09
CA ALA A 515 28.92 -5.79 -51.75
C ALA A 515 27.85 -4.70 -51.61
N CYS A 516 26.57 -5.06 -51.78
CA CYS A 516 25.44 -4.14 -51.57
C CYS A 516 25.36 -3.67 -50.11
N LEU A 517 25.45 -4.60 -49.15
CA LEU A 517 25.42 -4.27 -47.73
C LEU A 517 26.58 -3.36 -47.34
N ASN A 518 27.77 -3.55 -47.90
CA ASN A 518 28.91 -2.69 -47.62
C ASN A 518 28.87 -1.34 -48.36
N SER A 519 28.00 -1.18 -49.36
CA SER A 519 27.82 0.10 -50.07
C SER A 519 26.73 0.98 -49.46
N ARG A 520 26.17 0.59 -48.31
CA ARG A 520 25.18 1.37 -47.57
C ARG A 520 25.81 2.59 -46.86
N PRO A 521 25.15 3.75 -46.82
CA PRO A 521 25.68 4.92 -46.12
C PRO A 521 25.67 4.74 -44.58
N LEU A 522 26.75 5.13 -43.91
CA LEU A 522 26.88 5.16 -42.44
C LEU A 522 26.25 6.42 -41.84
N SER A 523 26.44 7.58 -42.49
CA SER A 523 25.88 8.90 -42.19
C SER A 523 24.80 9.30 -43.23
N GLY A 524 24.07 10.39 -42.99
CA GLY A 524 23.28 11.00 -44.07
C GLY A 524 24.22 11.61 -45.12
N ILE A 525 23.75 11.82 -46.35
CA ILE A 525 24.52 12.53 -47.38
C ILE A 525 24.91 13.90 -46.80
N SER A 526 26.16 14.32 -47.01
CA SER A 526 26.70 15.60 -46.50
C SER A 526 25.80 16.78 -46.91
N ASN A 527 25.76 17.83 -46.08
CA ASN A 527 25.08 19.09 -46.42
C ASN A 527 25.96 20.00 -47.32
N ASP A 528 27.19 19.58 -47.63
CA ASP A 528 28.08 20.28 -48.54
C ASP A 528 27.61 20.08 -50.00
N PRO A 529 27.24 21.14 -50.73
CA PRO A 529 26.78 21.03 -52.12
C PRO A 529 27.82 20.43 -53.08
N ASN A 530 29.11 20.37 -52.71
CA ASN A 530 30.16 19.77 -53.52
C ASN A 530 30.51 18.32 -53.17
N ASP A 531 30.06 17.78 -52.02
CA ASP A 531 30.31 16.38 -51.62
C ASP A 531 29.02 15.56 -51.68
N LEU A 532 28.75 15.01 -52.86
CA LEU A 532 27.58 14.17 -53.14
C LEU A 532 27.73 12.73 -52.62
N SER A 533 28.87 12.35 -52.02
CA SER A 533 29.19 10.96 -51.70
C SER A 533 29.06 10.65 -50.20
N ALA A 534 28.24 9.65 -49.87
CA ALA A 534 28.05 9.22 -48.49
C ALA A 534 29.13 8.23 -48.04
N LEU A 535 29.63 8.35 -46.80
CA LEU A 535 30.60 7.41 -46.23
C LEU A 535 29.98 6.02 -46.03
N THR A 536 30.43 5.00 -46.77
CA THR A 536 29.99 3.59 -46.67
C THR A 536 31.01 2.68 -45.96
N PRO A 537 30.62 1.51 -45.43
CA PRO A 537 31.57 0.50 -44.95
C PRO A 537 32.59 0.04 -46.01
N GLY A 538 32.21 0.06 -47.29
CA GLY A 538 33.05 -0.33 -48.42
C GLY A 538 34.31 0.54 -48.55
N HIS A 539 34.20 1.84 -48.19
CA HIS A 539 35.36 2.74 -48.12
C HIS A 539 36.46 2.22 -47.19
N PHE A 540 36.10 1.58 -46.08
CA PHE A 540 37.09 1.02 -45.15
C PHE A 540 37.71 -0.29 -45.63
N LEU A 541 37.05 -0.99 -46.56
CA LEU A 541 37.53 -2.27 -47.08
C LEU A 541 38.45 -2.09 -48.28
N ILE A 542 38.11 -1.18 -49.20
CA ILE A 542 38.74 -1.06 -50.52
C ILE A 542 39.12 0.40 -50.87
N GLY A 543 38.77 1.37 -50.02
CA GLY A 543 39.03 2.80 -50.27
C GLY A 543 37.97 3.51 -51.12
N LYS A 544 37.01 2.76 -51.71
CA LYS A 544 35.86 3.26 -52.49
C LYS A 544 34.61 2.38 -52.23
N PRO A 545 33.39 2.82 -52.53
CA PRO A 545 32.21 1.95 -52.47
C PRO A 545 32.38 0.79 -53.46
N LEU A 546 31.93 -0.40 -53.08
CA LEU A 546 32.09 -1.63 -53.87
C LEU A 546 31.31 -1.60 -55.20
N THR A 547 30.28 -0.77 -55.29
CA THR A 547 29.42 -0.60 -56.47
C THR A 547 29.80 0.62 -57.33
N ALA A 548 30.93 1.27 -57.08
CA ALA A 548 31.37 2.43 -57.85
C ALA A 548 31.81 2.03 -59.28
N ILE A 549 31.40 2.81 -60.28
CA ILE A 549 31.79 2.64 -61.69
C ILE A 549 33.33 2.83 -61.80
N PRO A 550 34.07 2.00 -62.56
CA PRO A 550 35.51 2.18 -62.74
C PRO A 550 35.80 3.54 -63.40
N GLN A 551 36.67 4.35 -62.79
CA GLN A 551 37.20 5.56 -63.42
C GLN A 551 38.48 5.20 -64.19
N VAL A 552 38.68 5.87 -65.33
CA VAL A 552 39.88 5.71 -66.18
C VAL A 552 41.10 6.16 -65.39
N PRO A 553 42.19 5.37 -65.35
CA PRO A 553 43.41 5.76 -64.65
C PRO A 553 44.02 7.01 -65.29
N ILE A 554 44.34 8.00 -64.47
CA ILE A 554 45.15 9.15 -64.85
C ILE A 554 46.62 8.68 -64.87
N PRO A 555 47.45 9.04 -65.87
CA PRO A 555 48.87 8.68 -65.88
C PRO A 555 49.60 9.27 -64.68
N ASP A 556 50.39 8.45 -63.98
CA ASP A 556 51.08 8.79 -62.73
C ASP A 556 52.57 9.09 -62.97
N ASP A 557 52.99 10.35 -62.82
CA ASP A 557 54.40 10.76 -62.65
C ASP A 557 54.68 11.16 -61.19
N LEU A 558 54.51 10.24 -60.23
CA LEU A 558 54.83 10.49 -58.81
C LEU A 558 55.62 9.34 -58.16
N HIS A 559 56.71 9.71 -57.49
CA HIS A 559 57.60 8.80 -56.75
C HIS A 559 56.84 7.96 -55.69
N LEU A 560 57.19 6.68 -55.55
CA LEU A 560 56.54 5.69 -54.67
C LEU A 560 56.37 6.15 -53.20
N CYS A 561 57.28 6.96 -52.66
CA CYS A 561 57.21 7.48 -51.29
C CYS A 561 56.11 8.53 -51.09
N ASP A 562 55.78 9.32 -52.12
CA ASP A 562 54.73 10.33 -52.07
C ASP A 562 53.34 9.71 -52.24
N ARG A 563 53.24 8.63 -53.03
CA ARG A 563 52.01 7.85 -53.18
C ARG A 563 51.62 7.14 -51.87
N TRP A 564 52.59 6.62 -51.11
CA TRP A 564 52.31 6.05 -49.79
C TRP A 564 51.85 7.12 -48.78
N ARG A 565 52.49 8.31 -48.76
CA ARG A 565 52.04 9.44 -47.93
C ARG A 565 50.66 9.95 -48.33
N MET A 566 50.33 9.94 -49.63
CA MET A 566 48.99 10.26 -50.14
C MET A 566 47.94 9.25 -49.67
N ILE A 567 48.22 7.94 -49.77
CA ILE A 567 47.35 6.87 -49.26
C ILE A 567 47.12 7.00 -47.75
N GLN A 568 48.17 7.29 -46.96
CA GLN A 568 48.03 7.53 -45.52
C GLN A 568 47.20 8.79 -45.21
N ARG A 569 47.35 9.87 -45.99
CA ARG A 569 46.49 11.06 -45.89
C ARG A 569 45.04 10.75 -46.24
N MET A 570 44.77 9.93 -47.25
CA MET A 570 43.42 9.48 -47.61
C MET A 570 42.80 8.63 -46.48
N ILE A 571 43.55 7.68 -45.91
CA ILE A 571 43.12 6.87 -44.76
C ILE A 571 42.83 7.74 -43.54
N GLN A 572 43.71 8.71 -43.23
CA GLN A 572 43.50 9.66 -42.13
C GLN A 572 42.27 10.56 -42.36
N HIS A 573 42.08 11.03 -43.60
CA HIS A 573 40.89 11.77 -44.00
C HIS A 573 39.60 10.94 -43.84
N PHE A 574 39.61 9.65 -44.19
CA PHE A 574 38.48 8.76 -43.97
C PHE A 574 38.16 8.57 -42.48
N TRP A 575 39.17 8.40 -41.62
CA TRP A 575 38.97 8.32 -40.17
C TRP A 575 38.48 9.64 -39.56
N ASN A 576 38.94 10.79 -40.09
CA ASN A 576 38.45 12.10 -39.72
C ASN A 576 36.97 12.27 -40.11
N ARG A 577 36.57 11.88 -41.34
CA ARG A 577 35.16 11.89 -41.77
C ARG A 577 34.30 10.95 -40.93
N TRP A 578 34.76 9.74 -40.63
CA TRP A 578 34.07 8.82 -39.73
C TRP A 578 33.86 9.44 -38.34
N SER A 579 34.89 10.06 -37.77
CA SER A 579 34.79 10.73 -36.48
C SER A 579 33.80 11.90 -36.54
N ASN A 580 33.86 12.74 -37.56
CA ASN A 580 33.10 13.98 -37.64
C ASN A 580 31.66 13.81 -38.15
N GLU A 581 31.36 12.78 -38.93
CA GLU A 581 30.02 12.53 -39.46
C GLU A 581 29.29 11.41 -38.71
N TYR A 582 29.97 10.28 -38.47
CA TYR A 582 29.34 9.09 -37.92
C TYR A 582 29.27 9.11 -36.39
N LEU A 583 30.35 9.49 -35.68
CA LEU A 583 30.31 9.57 -34.21
C LEU A 583 29.35 10.68 -33.74
N THR A 584 29.31 11.80 -34.46
CA THR A 584 28.42 12.93 -34.16
C THR A 584 26.95 12.53 -34.27
N LYS A 585 26.59 11.68 -35.25
CA LYS A 585 25.25 11.08 -35.33
C LYS A 585 24.93 10.17 -34.14
N LEU A 586 25.93 9.43 -33.65
CA LEU A 586 25.81 8.53 -32.49
C LEU A 586 25.71 9.27 -31.14
N GLN A 587 25.97 10.57 -31.09
CA GLN A 587 25.80 11.41 -29.90
C GLN A 587 24.33 11.51 -29.47
N SER A 588 23.41 11.51 -30.43
CA SER A 588 21.97 11.63 -30.15
C SER A 588 21.38 10.31 -29.61
N ARG A 589 20.61 10.39 -28.51
CA ARG A 589 19.89 9.24 -27.94
C ARG A 589 18.53 9.08 -28.63
N PRO A 590 18.30 8.01 -29.42
CA PRO A 590 17.04 7.83 -30.14
C PRO A 590 15.86 7.58 -29.18
N LYS A 591 16.10 6.90 -28.05
CA LYS A 591 15.07 6.47 -27.07
C LYS A 591 15.60 6.58 -25.63
N TRP A 592 14.70 6.51 -24.64
CA TRP A 592 14.99 6.57 -23.20
C TRP A 592 15.88 7.75 -22.80
N ARG A 593 15.33 8.96 -22.93
CA ARG A 593 16.05 10.23 -22.75
C ARG A 593 16.02 10.74 -21.31
N THR A 594 15.08 10.27 -20.50
CA THR A 594 14.87 10.74 -19.12
C THR A 594 15.40 9.74 -18.10
N LEU A 595 15.98 10.28 -17.03
CA LEU A 595 16.38 9.47 -15.88
C LEU A 595 15.14 8.89 -15.20
N GLN A 596 15.16 7.59 -14.90
CA GLN A 596 14.12 6.93 -14.12
C GLN A 596 14.68 6.46 -12.77
N PRO A 597 13.84 6.37 -11.72
CA PRO A 597 14.26 5.81 -10.44
C PRO A 597 14.75 4.36 -10.59
N ASP A 598 15.89 4.06 -9.99
CA ASP A 598 16.45 2.72 -10.04
C ASP A 598 15.57 1.71 -9.27
N ILE A 599 15.50 0.51 -9.83
CA ILE A 599 14.82 -0.63 -9.21
C ILE A 599 15.67 -1.09 -8.01
N LYS A 600 15.02 -1.37 -6.87
CA LYS A 600 15.70 -1.68 -5.61
C LYS A 600 15.62 -3.17 -5.28
N VAL A 601 16.56 -3.64 -4.47
CA VAL A 601 16.51 -4.97 -3.86
C VAL A 601 15.24 -5.07 -3.01
N GLY A 602 14.53 -6.19 -3.14
CA GLY A 602 13.27 -6.44 -2.45
C GLY A 602 12.00 -6.06 -3.23
N ASP A 603 12.10 -5.25 -4.28
CA ASP A 603 10.95 -4.87 -5.13
C ASP A 603 10.32 -6.11 -5.79
N LEU A 604 8.98 -6.11 -5.92
CA LEU A 604 8.21 -7.15 -6.61
C LEU A 604 7.91 -6.72 -8.06
N VAL A 605 8.21 -7.59 -9.01
CA VAL A 605 8.09 -7.30 -10.45
C VAL A 605 7.35 -8.41 -11.20
N LEU A 606 6.67 -8.04 -12.27
CA LEU A 606 6.21 -8.99 -13.29
C LEU A 606 7.31 -9.18 -14.34
N ILE A 607 7.57 -10.43 -14.71
CA ILE A 607 8.56 -10.80 -15.72
C ILE A 607 7.84 -10.96 -17.06
N LYS A 608 8.08 -10.02 -17.99
CA LYS A 608 7.50 -10.08 -19.33
C LYS A 608 8.00 -11.32 -20.06
N HIS A 609 7.05 -12.13 -20.53
CA HIS A 609 7.30 -13.24 -21.42
C HIS A 609 6.63 -12.96 -22.76
N GLU A 610 7.39 -13.05 -23.87
CA GLU A 610 6.93 -12.59 -25.19
C GLU A 610 5.77 -13.43 -25.74
N ASN A 611 5.70 -14.71 -25.37
CA ASN A 611 4.68 -15.63 -25.86
C ASN A 611 3.45 -15.77 -24.94
N LEU A 612 3.36 -14.99 -23.85
CA LEU A 612 2.27 -15.10 -22.87
C LEU A 612 1.54 -13.78 -22.72
N ALA A 613 0.23 -13.87 -22.47
CA ALA A 613 -0.59 -12.69 -22.17
C ALA A 613 -0.16 -12.05 -20.83
N PRO A 614 -0.35 -10.73 -20.64
CA PRO A 614 0.09 -10.00 -19.43
C PRO A 614 -0.32 -10.64 -18.10
N LEU A 615 -1.52 -11.20 -18.02
CA LEU A 615 -2.03 -11.83 -16.80
C LEU A 615 -1.30 -13.13 -16.42
N GLN A 616 -0.68 -13.80 -17.41
CA GLN A 616 0.10 -15.03 -17.25
C GLN A 616 1.59 -14.76 -16.95
N TRP A 617 2.02 -13.50 -16.89
CA TRP A 617 3.39 -13.17 -16.55
C TRP A 617 3.71 -13.53 -15.10
N ARG A 618 4.87 -14.15 -14.91
CA ARG A 618 5.32 -14.63 -13.60
C ARG A 618 5.75 -13.47 -12.70
N LEU A 619 5.55 -13.65 -11.41
CA LEU A 619 6.09 -12.76 -10.39
C LEU A 619 7.54 -13.11 -10.08
N GLY A 620 8.34 -12.09 -9.77
CA GLY A 620 9.70 -12.24 -9.28
C GLY A 620 10.01 -11.18 -8.25
N ARG A 621 10.85 -11.52 -7.27
CA ARG A 621 11.37 -10.57 -6.28
C ARG A 621 12.84 -10.30 -6.54
N ILE A 622 13.24 -9.04 -6.50
CA ILE A 622 14.64 -8.68 -6.79
C ILE A 622 15.52 -9.02 -5.61
N VAL A 623 16.59 -9.77 -5.89
CA VAL A 623 17.58 -10.22 -4.91
C VAL A 623 18.85 -9.38 -5.01
N LYS A 624 19.28 -9.07 -6.23
CA LYS A 624 20.51 -8.33 -6.49
C LYS A 624 20.36 -7.41 -7.70
N THR A 625 20.99 -6.26 -7.65
CA THR A 625 21.05 -5.29 -8.75
C THR A 625 22.47 -5.21 -9.31
N PHE A 626 22.58 -5.08 -10.63
CA PHE A 626 23.85 -4.93 -11.33
C PHE A 626 23.82 -3.61 -12.11
N PRO A 627 24.49 -2.56 -11.59
CA PRO A 627 24.63 -1.30 -12.29
C PRO A 627 25.57 -1.43 -13.50
N GLY A 628 25.32 -0.64 -14.54
CA GLY A 628 26.24 -0.45 -15.66
C GLY A 628 27.42 0.47 -15.29
N GLY A 629 28.30 0.76 -16.25
CA GLY A 629 29.45 1.66 -16.04
C GLY A 629 29.07 3.10 -15.66
N ASP A 630 27.80 3.48 -15.86
CA ASP A 630 27.19 4.75 -15.46
C ASP A 630 26.47 4.68 -14.10
N ASN A 631 26.73 3.64 -13.30
CA ASN A 631 26.11 3.37 -11.99
C ASN A 631 24.57 3.22 -12.01
N ARG A 632 23.97 2.93 -13.17
CA ARG A 632 22.52 2.73 -13.33
C ARG A 632 22.13 1.27 -13.44
N VAL A 633 21.08 0.85 -12.74
CA VAL A 633 20.65 -0.55 -12.71
C VAL A 633 20.07 -0.95 -14.06
N ARG A 634 20.75 -1.88 -14.77
CA ARG A 634 20.28 -2.40 -16.07
C ARG A 634 19.91 -3.86 -16.02
N VAL A 635 20.57 -4.63 -15.16
CA VAL A 635 20.36 -6.06 -14.97
C VAL A 635 20.09 -6.32 -13.51
N VAL A 636 19.16 -7.23 -13.23
CA VAL A 636 18.83 -7.65 -11.88
C VAL A 636 18.76 -9.17 -11.80
N GLU A 637 19.08 -9.69 -10.64
CA GLU A 637 18.80 -11.08 -10.26
C GLU A 637 17.47 -11.14 -9.53
N LEU A 638 16.60 -12.03 -10.01
CA LEU A 638 15.24 -12.22 -9.54
C LEU A 638 15.11 -13.60 -8.92
N LYS A 639 14.44 -13.71 -7.78
CA LYS A 639 13.94 -14.98 -7.25
C LYS A 639 12.51 -15.19 -7.75
N THR A 640 12.28 -16.31 -8.43
CA THR A 640 10.97 -16.80 -8.85
C THR A 640 10.64 -18.10 -8.13
N GLU A 641 9.41 -18.60 -8.26
CA GLU A 641 9.00 -19.90 -7.71
C GLU A 641 9.90 -21.05 -8.19
N SER A 642 10.36 -20.98 -9.44
CA SER A 642 11.22 -22.00 -10.07
C SER A 642 12.73 -21.76 -9.90
N GLY A 643 13.15 -20.73 -9.17
CA GLY A 643 14.57 -20.44 -8.90
C GLY A 643 15.02 -19.02 -9.26
N LYS A 644 16.34 -18.80 -9.32
CA LYS A 644 16.95 -17.48 -9.59
C LYS A 644 17.14 -17.24 -11.09
N LEU A 645 16.86 -16.03 -11.56
CA LEU A 645 16.96 -15.62 -12.95
C LEU A 645 17.62 -14.25 -13.08
N LEU A 646 18.57 -14.11 -14.01
CA LEU A 646 19.11 -12.82 -14.44
C LEU A 646 18.28 -12.26 -15.59
N ARG A 647 17.80 -11.03 -15.44
CA ARG A 647 17.00 -10.34 -16.47
C ARG A 647 17.34 -8.85 -16.56
N PRO A 648 17.28 -8.27 -17.77
CA PRO A 648 17.36 -6.83 -17.93
C PRO A 648 16.06 -6.16 -17.44
N ILE A 649 16.17 -4.95 -16.91
CA ILE A 649 15.01 -4.20 -16.40
C ILE A 649 13.97 -3.90 -17.49
N SER A 650 14.38 -3.84 -18.76
CA SER A 650 13.51 -3.62 -19.92
C SER A 650 12.51 -4.75 -20.16
N LYS A 651 12.67 -5.90 -19.47
CA LYS A 651 11.72 -7.02 -19.47
C LYS A 651 10.92 -7.14 -18.17
N LEU A 652 10.99 -6.15 -17.28
CA LEU A 652 10.36 -6.19 -15.96
C LEU A 652 9.35 -5.08 -15.80
N CYS A 653 8.26 -5.34 -15.08
CA CYS A 653 7.28 -4.32 -14.71
C CYS A 653 7.21 -4.25 -13.19
N LYS A 654 7.65 -3.13 -12.59
CA LYS A 654 7.57 -2.92 -11.14
C LYS A 654 6.13 -2.76 -10.69
N LEU A 655 5.69 -3.59 -9.76
CA LEU A 655 4.34 -3.49 -9.21
C LEU A 655 4.19 -2.20 -8.38
N PRO A 656 3.02 -1.55 -8.44
CA PRO A 656 2.77 -0.30 -7.72
C PRO A 656 2.42 -0.57 -6.25
N ILE A 657 3.22 -1.38 -5.57
CA ILE A 657 3.08 -1.68 -4.15
C ILE A 657 4.05 -0.75 -3.41
N THR A 658 3.51 0.12 -2.56
CA THR A 658 4.28 1.01 -1.68
C THR A 658 4.63 0.33 -0.38
#